data_AF-A0A971CPJ9-F1
#
_entry.id   AF-A0A971CPJ9-F1
#
_cell.length_a   1.000
_cell.length_b   1.000
_cell.length_c   1.000
_cell.angle_alpha   90.00
_cell.angle_beta   90.00
_cell.angle_gamma   90.00
#
_symmetry.space_group_name_H-M   'P 1'
#
loop_
_entity.id
_entity.type
_entity.pdbx_description
1 polymer ?
#
loop_
_entity_poly.entity_id
_entity_poly.type
_entity_poly.pdbx_seq_one_letter_code
_entity_poly.pdbx_strand_id
1 'polypeptide(L)'
;MGETHKGHQPGQPSRHDLPLPPRLQGKLEHFRERLWSVKIAEGALAGIIGLGLSYLLLFSLDRFFDTPLPLRIALLLAGFAVPALGLPLLWHRWVWRQRTLAEAARFLQRRFPRLGDELLGIIELAHHHPGNTSLVLVEAAMRQVDERAGAKDFSEAVPSHAYHRWLGGALGLLLVAGLLFLLVSDAAQNTLARWITPWKAVERYTFAQIEPLPATLVVPYAEAFPLTPALTGASEWRPPSATIHLPGDTELSSPLAAGGYAFSIPPQKENAALSLRVGDARETIFVEPKTRPELTALEAVIRLPDYLRYEQDPVIPVRGGTLSVVTGASATIRGTTSRTLAGASADGETAAVDGAGFSTEPIPVSEPLTRTFTWNDIHGLEAKSPLQLKIHPVPDEAPDLFAHQVGSKRVYLEDEVVTFDLTANDDFGLREVGLEWRALDGETTAPSPLLGEKPVVAGDPEKTSVQARGTFSAKREGIAPQSLQVRAFATDFLPDRPRTYSPTFVVHILSPQDHAKWLTEEFAKWFRTAREVYEREQQLHEGNLALRRLDSDDLDQPENRRRLQEQSSAESSNARRLDALTRAGRGLVEEAVKNVEFDAERLESWAAMMKALDGIARERMPSVADLLQQASRAPGAPSDPAAEAEPESTGEDAPATPVEEKVDEALAEQKELLDEFARVTDELREILSSLEASTFVKRLKAASRKQTEIAASLHQTLPDSFGLSRHRLTQQTRALAAETARTQEEQSRAIHHIQTDLEAYYQRKQEPIYKNVLDQMKDRSVVSQIRTMGQESLLNLGGRSIAASEFWADTLDRWAEELIAAASGEPQQQQQGDSKSLPPELVLRIMKALHDEMQLREETREMEGTRPAFAPDVYASKVRPLEYTQSDIRQRIDEVVTDIQALPGGARTFGKEIQLLSLVSDVMRQSRAVLARPDTGAEAIAAQTEAIELLLQSKRNQSGSGGGGSGSGNSGASSSGGGSHLSDIGPDGEAGPVGTETGSNAATTTGKAGRELPEEFRRGLDHYFNQLESN
;
A
#
# COMPACT_ATOMS: atom_id res chain seq x y z
N MET A 1 -10.16 116.43 -2.80
CA MET A 1 -11.27 117.41 -2.80
C MET A 1 -11.64 117.65 -1.35
N GLY A 2 -11.58 118.83 -0.75
CA GLY A 2 -11.13 120.16 -1.14
C GLY A 2 -11.08 121.00 0.16
N GLU A 3 -10.23 122.03 0.13
CA GLU A 3 -10.25 123.24 0.98
C GLU A 3 -9.96 123.14 2.50
N THR A 4 -8.68 123.36 2.77
CA THR A 4 -8.12 124.34 3.73
C THR A 4 -9.04 124.91 4.82
N HIS A 5 -8.82 124.47 6.06
CA HIS A 5 -8.87 125.35 7.22
C HIS A 5 -7.67 125.02 8.13
N LYS A 6 -6.64 125.88 8.08
CA LYS A 6 -5.62 125.96 9.12
C LYS A 6 -6.30 126.49 10.38
N GLY A 7 -6.28 125.72 11.46
CA GLY A 7 -6.90 126.10 12.73
C GLY A 7 -6.17 125.52 13.94
N HIS A 8 -5.20 126.29 14.45
CA HIS A 8 -4.68 126.33 15.81
C HIS A 8 -4.10 125.05 16.47
N GLN A 9 -2.77 125.08 16.65
CA GLN A 9 -2.04 124.30 17.65
C GLN A 9 -2.44 124.77 19.07
N PRO A 10 -2.87 123.89 20.00
CA PRO A 10 -3.09 124.26 21.39
C PRO A 10 -1.82 123.94 22.19
N GLY A 11 -1.06 124.97 22.57
CA GLY A 11 0.18 124.79 23.33
C GLY A 11 1.09 126.01 23.46
N GLN A 12 0.67 127.19 22.98
CA GLN A 12 1.33 128.46 23.30
C GLN A 12 0.43 129.28 24.23
N PRO A 13 0.95 129.81 25.35
CA PRO A 13 0.17 130.67 26.22
C PRO A 13 -0.19 131.95 25.47
N SER A 14 -1.48 132.15 25.23
CA SER A 14 -2.02 133.42 24.78
C SER A 14 -1.61 134.48 25.81
N ARG A 15 -1.28 135.70 25.37
CA ARG A 15 -0.82 136.83 26.23
C ARG A 15 -1.81 137.27 27.34
N HIS A 16 -2.88 136.51 27.58
CA HIS A 16 -4.00 136.81 28.45
C HIS A 16 -4.46 135.63 29.35
N ASP A 17 -3.65 134.59 29.56
CA ASP A 17 -3.96 133.53 30.55
C ASP A 17 -3.11 133.71 31.83
N LEU A 18 -3.73 133.63 33.01
CA LEU A 18 -3.00 133.64 34.29
C LEU A 18 -2.61 132.21 34.69
N PRO A 19 -1.35 131.98 35.13
CA PRO A 19 -0.95 130.68 35.66
C PRO A 19 -1.72 130.38 36.95
N LEU A 20 -2.26 129.17 37.05
CA LEU A 20 -2.85 128.68 38.29
C LEU A 20 -1.79 128.61 39.40
N PRO A 21 -2.18 128.75 40.69
CA PRO A 21 -1.26 128.58 41.80
C PRO A 21 -0.55 127.21 41.72
N PRO A 22 0.79 127.14 41.85
CA PRO A 22 1.55 125.91 41.60
C PRO A 22 1.20 124.78 42.58
N ARG A 23 0.78 125.12 43.81
CA ARG A 23 0.32 124.14 44.80
C ARG A 23 -0.99 123.48 44.36
N LEU A 24 -1.92 124.27 43.83
CA LEU A 24 -3.20 123.79 43.33
C LEU A 24 -3.05 122.91 42.09
N GLN A 25 -2.22 123.33 41.13
CA GLN A 25 -1.92 122.56 39.94
C GLN A 25 -1.33 121.19 40.30
N GLY A 26 -0.31 121.15 41.18
CA GLY A 26 0.31 119.90 41.60
C GLY A 26 -0.65 118.94 42.31
N LYS A 27 -1.59 119.44 43.14
CA LYS A 27 -2.61 118.61 43.78
C LYS A 27 -3.60 118.00 42.78
N LEU A 28 -4.03 118.77 41.77
CA LEU A 28 -4.95 118.28 40.73
C LEU A 28 -4.27 117.25 39.81
N GLU A 29 -2.99 117.46 39.49
CA GLU A 29 -2.19 116.49 38.72
C GLU A 29 -2.00 115.18 39.49
N HIS A 30 -1.65 115.24 40.78
CA HIS A 30 -1.52 114.06 41.63
C HIS A 30 -2.84 113.28 41.78
N PHE A 31 -3.96 113.98 41.89
CA PHE A 31 -5.29 113.35 41.90
C PHE A 31 -5.58 112.60 40.60
N ARG A 32 -5.26 113.21 39.44
CA ARG A 32 -5.44 112.61 38.12
C ARG A 32 -4.56 111.36 37.94
N GLU A 33 -3.28 111.44 38.30
CA GLU A 33 -2.35 110.31 38.24
C GLU A 33 -2.82 109.12 39.10
N ARG A 34 -3.30 109.41 40.31
CA ARG A 34 -3.86 108.39 41.22
C ARG A 34 -5.16 107.79 40.71
N LEU A 35 -6.01 108.57 40.05
CA LEU A 35 -7.23 108.06 39.41
C LEU A 35 -6.90 107.11 38.25
N TRP A 36 -5.93 107.47 37.41
CA TRP A 36 -5.48 106.65 36.28
C TRP A 36 -4.87 105.34 36.74
N SER A 37 -3.93 105.38 37.69
CA SER A 37 -3.26 104.18 38.18
C SER A 37 -4.21 103.17 38.82
N VAL A 38 -5.15 103.63 39.67
CA VAL A 38 -6.13 102.75 40.32
C VAL A 38 -7.09 102.12 39.32
N LYS A 39 -7.55 102.86 38.30
CA LYS A 39 -8.52 102.33 37.31
C LYS A 39 -7.90 101.43 36.24
N ILE A 40 -6.66 101.68 35.86
CA ILE A 40 -5.91 100.74 35.00
C ILE A 40 -5.60 99.46 35.77
N ALA A 41 -5.19 99.58 37.05
CA ALA A 41 -4.93 98.41 37.88
C ALA A 41 -6.18 97.57 38.15
N GLU A 42 -7.35 98.19 38.35
CA GLU A 42 -8.65 97.48 38.40
C GLU A 42 -8.91 96.66 37.12
N GLY A 43 -8.64 97.22 35.94
CA GLY A 43 -8.80 96.52 34.66
C GLY A 43 -7.82 95.37 34.47
N ALA A 44 -6.55 95.55 34.86
CA ALA A 44 -5.53 94.50 34.79
C ALA A 44 -5.88 93.33 35.74
N LEU A 45 -6.33 93.62 36.95
CA LEU A 45 -6.76 92.61 37.92
C LEU A 45 -7.98 91.82 37.41
N ALA A 46 -8.96 92.49 36.80
CA ALA A 46 -10.10 91.81 36.17
C ALA A 46 -9.65 90.88 35.02
N GLY A 47 -8.65 91.29 34.23
CA GLY A 47 -8.06 90.46 33.17
C GLY A 47 -7.37 89.19 33.72
N ILE A 48 -6.60 89.31 34.81
CA ILE A 48 -5.97 88.15 35.49
C ILE A 48 -7.04 87.17 35.97
N ILE A 49 -8.14 87.66 36.52
CA ILE A 49 -9.26 86.82 36.96
C ILE A 49 -9.89 86.07 35.78
N GLY A 50 -10.12 86.75 34.65
CA GLY A 50 -10.65 86.11 33.44
C GLY A 50 -9.77 84.97 32.93
N LEU A 51 -8.46 85.19 32.86
CA LEU A 51 -7.49 84.17 32.44
C LEU A 51 -7.43 82.99 33.43
N GLY A 52 -7.29 83.25 34.72
CA GLY A 52 -7.18 82.17 35.70
C GLY A 52 -8.48 81.37 35.87
N LEU A 53 -9.66 81.99 35.74
CA LEU A 53 -10.93 81.25 35.72
C LEU A 53 -11.02 80.30 34.51
N SER A 54 -10.56 80.74 33.34
CA SER A 54 -10.55 79.87 32.14
C SER A 54 -9.62 78.66 32.30
N TYR A 55 -8.45 78.84 32.92
CA TYR A 55 -7.52 77.76 33.26
C TYR A 55 -8.13 76.79 34.27
N LEU A 56 -8.70 77.30 35.37
CA LEU A 56 -9.31 76.45 36.39
C LEU A 56 -10.49 75.65 35.83
N LEU A 57 -11.27 76.24 34.92
CA LEU A 57 -12.37 75.54 34.28
C LEU A 57 -11.87 74.42 33.35
N LEU A 58 -10.78 74.65 32.61
CA LEU A 58 -10.15 73.58 31.83
C LEU A 58 -9.57 72.48 32.74
N PHE A 59 -8.92 72.86 33.85
CA PHE A 59 -8.40 71.91 34.85
C PHE A 59 -9.51 71.00 35.39
N SER A 60 -10.66 71.57 35.73
CA SER A 60 -11.82 70.80 36.17
C SER A 60 -12.38 69.90 35.07
N LEU A 61 -12.51 70.39 33.83
CA LEU A 61 -13.05 69.59 32.72
C LEU A 61 -12.13 68.41 32.37
N ASP A 62 -10.81 68.60 32.39
CA ASP A 62 -9.82 67.56 32.11
C ASP A 62 -9.87 66.39 33.11
N ARG A 63 -10.49 66.57 34.29
CA ARG A 63 -10.69 65.47 35.25
C ARG A 63 -11.83 64.53 34.85
N PHE A 64 -12.79 65.00 34.07
CA PHE A 64 -13.99 64.22 33.72
C PHE A 64 -13.99 63.78 32.25
N PHE A 65 -13.45 64.59 31.35
CA PHE A 65 -13.52 64.37 29.91
C PHE A 65 -12.17 64.63 29.26
N ASP A 66 -11.87 63.94 28.16
CA ASP A 66 -10.83 64.42 27.26
C ASP A 66 -11.36 65.63 26.50
N THR A 67 -10.92 66.82 26.93
CA THR A 67 -11.46 68.07 26.41
C THR A 67 -11.18 68.21 24.91
N PRO A 68 -12.20 68.34 24.06
CA PRO A 68 -11.98 68.43 22.61
C PRO A 68 -11.34 69.77 22.25
N LEU A 69 -10.54 69.77 21.18
CA LEU A 69 -9.85 70.95 20.65
C LEU A 69 -10.71 72.24 20.60
N PRO A 70 -11.93 72.25 20.02
CA PRO A 70 -12.75 73.46 19.95
C PRO A 70 -13.09 74.05 21.32
N LEU A 71 -13.30 73.20 22.34
CA LEU A 71 -13.63 73.66 23.68
C LEU A 71 -12.41 74.30 24.36
N ARG A 72 -11.20 73.74 24.16
CA ARG A 72 -9.96 74.34 24.67
C ARG A 72 -9.72 75.72 24.06
N ILE A 73 -9.92 75.85 22.75
CA ILE A 73 -9.80 77.13 22.03
C ILE A 73 -10.84 78.13 22.53
N ALA A 74 -12.09 77.71 22.70
CA ALA A 74 -13.16 78.58 23.20
C ALA A 74 -12.87 79.12 24.60
N LEU A 75 -12.35 78.28 25.52
CA LEU A 75 -11.98 78.70 26.87
C LEU A 75 -10.81 79.66 26.88
N LEU A 76 -9.79 79.42 26.04
CA LEU A 76 -8.66 80.34 25.88
C LEU A 76 -9.13 81.71 25.37
N LEU A 77 -9.95 81.73 24.30
CA LEU A 77 -10.48 82.98 23.74
C LEU A 77 -11.38 83.73 24.74
N ALA A 78 -12.22 83.01 25.49
CA ALA A 78 -13.07 83.61 26.53
C ALA A 78 -12.24 84.25 27.65
N GLY A 79 -11.16 83.58 28.09
CA GLY A 79 -10.22 84.12 29.07
C GLY A 79 -9.55 85.42 28.59
N PHE A 80 -9.16 85.47 27.31
CA PHE A 80 -8.54 86.66 26.69
C PHE A 80 -9.53 87.78 26.33
N ALA A 81 -10.82 87.50 26.17
CA ALA A 81 -11.82 88.52 25.84
C ALA A 81 -11.94 89.61 26.91
N VAL A 82 -11.80 89.25 28.19
CA VAL A 82 -11.88 90.17 29.33
C VAL A 82 -10.80 91.26 29.28
N PRO A 83 -9.49 90.96 29.19
CA PRO A 83 -8.47 91.99 29.02
C PRO A 83 -8.55 92.68 27.65
N ALA A 84 -8.83 91.94 26.56
CA ALA A 84 -8.83 92.50 25.20
C ALA A 84 -9.92 93.56 24.97
N LEU A 85 -11.12 93.39 25.54
CA LEU A 85 -12.22 94.36 25.43
C LEU A 85 -12.23 95.35 26.61
N GLY A 86 -11.92 94.88 27.83
CA GLY A 86 -12.03 95.67 29.05
C GLY A 86 -10.97 96.77 29.19
N LEU A 87 -9.71 96.47 28.89
CA LEU A 87 -8.61 97.44 29.07
C LEU A 87 -8.72 98.66 28.13
N PRO A 88 -9.01 98.50 26.81
CA PRO A 88 -9.18 99.65 25.92
C PRO A 88 -10.36 100.55 26.30
N LEU A 89 -11.48 99.96 26.72
CA LEU A 89 -12.66 100.71 27.16
C LEU A 89 -12.40 101.51 28.44
N LEU A 90 -11.70 100.91 29.41
CA LEU A 90 -11.31 101.60 30.64
C LEU A 90 -10.29 102.71 30.38
N TRP A 91 -9.32 102.48 29.49
CA TRP A 91 -8.37 103.50 29.05
C TRP A 91 -9.08 104.71 28.42
N HIS A 92 -9.98 104.46 27.47
CA HIS A 92 -10.75 105.53 26.83
C HIS A 92 -11.60 106.30 27.85
N ARG A 93 -12.30 105.60 28.76
CA ARG A 93 -13.20 106.22 29.73
C ARG A 93 -12.47 107.04 30.80
N TRP A 94 -11.31 106.59 31.28
CA TRP A 94 -10.65 107.18 32.45
C TRP A 94 -9.39 107.98 32.13
N VAL A 95 -8.61 107.57 31.12
CA VAL A 95 -7.38 108.29 30.72
C VAL A 95 -7.70 109.35 29.66
N TRP A 96 -8.49 109.00 28.64
CA TRP A 96 -8.74 109.91 27.51
C TRP A 96 -9.76 111.01 27.83
N ARG A 97 -10.84 110.72 28.56
CA ARG A 97 -11.90 111.69 28.92
C ARG A 97 -11.58 112.61 30.11
N GLN A 98 -10.45 112.42 30.78
CA GLN A 98 -10.04 113.19 31.98
C GLN A 98 -8.65 113.81 31.76
N ARG A 99 -8.42 114.35 30.56
CA ARG A 99 -7.10 114.85 30.15
C ARG A 99 -6.82 116.23 30.73
N THR A 100 -7.85 117.07 30.88
CA THR A 100 -7.71 118.45 31.32
C THR A 100 -7.88 118.58 32.84
N LEU A 101 -7.21 119.58 33.45
CA LEU A 101 -7.34 119.85 34.89
C LEU A 101 -8.77 120.30 35.26
N ALA A 102 -9.49 120.92 34.32
CA ALA A 102 -10.91 121.27 34.45
C ALA A 102 -11.82 120.03 34.58
N GLU A 103 -11.55 118.97 33.82
CA GLU A 103 -12.30 117.69 33.92
C GLU A 103 -12.04 116.99 35.25
N ALA A 104 -10.79 116.99 35.73
CA ALA A 104 -10.43 116.46 37.04
C ALA A 104 -11.14 117.22 38.18
N ALA A 105 -11.24 118.55 38.09
CA ALA A 105 -12.01 119.37 39.02
C ALA A 105 -13.53 119.06 38.96
N ARG A 106 -14.09 118.86 37.76
CA ARG A 106 -15.49 118.40 37.55
C ARG A 106 -15.76 117.05 38.20
N PHE A 107 -14.79 116.13 38.17
CA PHE A 107 -14.92 114.85 38.85
C PHE A 107 -14.85 115.00 40.37
N LEU A 108 -14.01 115.92 40.87
CA LEU A 108 -13.89 116.26 42.29
C LEU A 108 -15.19 116.86 42.87
N GLN A 109 -15.97 117.56 42.04
CA GLN A 109 -17.28 118.15 42.39
C GLN A 109 -18.27 117.11 42.97
N ARG A 110 -18.14 115.83 42.59
CA ARG A 110 -19.03 114.76 43.11
C ARG A 110 -18.83 114.50 44.60
N ARG A 111 -17.61 114.66 45.12
CA ARG A 111 -17.27 114.41 46.54
C ARG A 111 -17.20 115.72 47.33
N PHE A 112 -16.74 116.80 46.69
CA PHE A 112 -16.66 118.13 47.29
C PHE A 112 -17.39 119.15 46.41
N PRO A 113 -18.73 119.28 46.51
CA PRO A 113 -19.53 120.09 45.59
C PRO A 113 -19.12 121.55 45.54
N ARG A 114 -18.98 122.19 46.71
CA ARG A 114 -18.60 123.62 46.80
C ARG A 114 -17.18 123.88 46.32
N LEU A 115 -16.22 123.05 46.76
CA LEU A 115 -14.82 123.23 46.40
C LEU A 115 -14.57 122.90 44.91
N GLY A 116 -15.25 121.89 44.36
CA GLY A 116 -15.14 121.55 42.94
C GLY A 116 -15.68 122.63 42.02
N ASP A 117 -16.79 123.29 42.41
CA ASP A 117 -17.35 124.43 41.67
C ASP A 117 -16.44 125.66 41.76
N GLU A 118 -15.88 125.95 42.94
CA GLU A 118 -14.88 127.01 43.14
C GLU A 118 -13.60 126.76 42.32
N LEU A 119 -13.11 125.51 42.28
CA LEU A 119 -11.94 125.13 41.48
C LEU A 119 -12.20 125.19 39.99
N LEU A 120 -13.38 124.74 39.53
CA LEU A 120 -13.78 124.86 38.13
C LEU A 120 -13.91 126.32 37.73
N GLY A 121 -14.59 127.12 38.55
CA GLY A 121 -14.75 128.55 38.34
C GLY A 121 -13.42 129.29 38.27
N ILE A 122 -12.43 128.91 39.08
CA ILE A 122 -11.08 129.51 39.01
C ILE A 122 -10.28 129.02 37.82
N ILE A 123 -10.38 127.74 37.45
CA ILE A 123 -9.71 127.22 36.25
C ILE A 123 -10.29 127.86 34.99
N GLU A 124 -11.61 128.09 34.95
CA GLU A 124 -12.30 128.82 33.89
C GLU A 124 -11.92 130.31 33.90
N LEU A 125 -11.88 130.98 35.07
CA LEU A 125 -11.41 132.37 35.19
C LEU A 125 -9.95 132.56 34.77
N ALA A 126 -9.08 131.57 35.04
CA ALA A 126 -7.66 131.60 34.69
C ALA A 126 -7.43 131.60 33.17
N HIS A 127 -8.33 130.95 32.42
CA HIS A 127 -8.25 130.80 30.97
C HIS A 127 -9.21 131.74 30.22
N HIS A 128 -10.26 132.27 30.86
CA HIS A 128 -11.28 133.12 30.25
C HIS A 128 -11.75 134.22 31.23
N HIS A 129 -11.05 135.36 31.25
CA HIS A 129 -11.48 136.55 31.99
C HIS A 129 -11.91 137.71 31.07
N PRO A 130 -13.08 138.35 31.29
CA PRO A 130 -13.53 139.50 30.48
C PRO A 130 -12.71 140.75 30.81
N GLY A 131 -12.30 141.50 29.77
CA GLY A 131 -11.29 142.57 29.80
C GLY A 131 -11.54 143.81 30.68
N ASN A 132 -12.60 143.81 31.49
CA ASN A 132 -12.94 144.90 32.42
C ASN A 132 -12.82 144.52 33.91
N THR A 133 -12.16 143.41 34.23
CA THR A 133 -12.02 142.91 35.62
C THR A 133 -10.61 143.19 36.16
N SER A 134 -10.48 143.72 37.38
CA SER A 134 -9.16 144.03 37.95
C SER A 134 -8.38 142.75 38.27
N LEU A 135 -7.16 142.61 37.73
CA LEU A 135 -6.27 141.45 37.94
C LEU A 135 -6.03 141.12 39.43
N VAL A 136 -6.01 142.14 40.29
CA VAL A 136 -5.81 141.98 41.75
C VAL A 136 -6.93 141.17 42.41
N LEU A 137 -8.19 141.30 41.94
CA LEU A 137 -9.33 140.54 42.48
C LEU A 137 -9.31 139.08 42.03
N VAL A 138 -8.87 138.81 40.80
CA VAL A 138 -8.72 137.44 40.27
C VAL A 138 -7.62 136.70 41.02
N GLU A 139 -6.47 137.36 41.23
CA GLU A 139 -5.34 136.78 41.97
C GLU A 139 -5.68 136.56 43.46
N ALA A 140 -6.45 137.46 44.08
CA ALA A 140 -6.95 137.28 45.45
C ALA A 140 -7.95 136.11 45.57
N ALA A 141 -8.88 135.96 44.61
CA ALA A 141 -9.80 134.83 44.56
C ALA A 141 -9.08 133.50 44.35
N MET A 142 -8.05 133.48 43.48
CA MET A 142 -7.16 132.33 43.27
C MET A 142 -6.43 131.93 44.56
N ARG A 143 -5.86 132.88 45.31
CA ARG A 143 -5.22 132.60 46.60
C ARG A 143 -6.21 132.07 47.64
N GLN A 144 -7.40 132.63 47.70
CA GLN A 144 -8.43 132.21 48.66
C GLN A 144 -8.84 130.75 48.46
N VAL A 145 -8.99 130.32 47.19
CA VAL A 145 -9.32 128.92 46.90
C VAL A 145 -8.09 128.02 46.96
N ASP A 146 -6.89 128.50 46.64
CA ASP A 146 -5.64 127.74 46.86
C ASP A 146 -5.43 127.44 48.36
N GLU A 147 -5.70 128.38 49.26
CA GLU A 147 -5.65 128.13 50.72
C GLU A 147 -6.69 127.11 51.17
N ARG A 148 -7.93 127.24 50.69
CA ARG A 148 -9.02 126.28 51.01
C ARG A 148 -8.76 124.89 50.43
N ALA A 149 -8.23 124.81 49.22
CA ALA A 149 -7.80 123.57 48.60
C ALA A 149 -6.56 122.99 49.28
N GLY A 150 -5.69 123.86 49.82
CA GLY A 150 -4.53 123.51 50.63
C GLY A 150 -4.90 122.65 51.85
N ALA A 151 -6.02 122.96 52.50
CA ALA A 151 -6.51 122.26 53.68
C ALA A 151 -7.20 120.90 53.43
N LYS A 152 -7.48 120.53 52.16
CA LYS A 152 -8.16 119.26 51.81
C LYS A 152 -7.25 118.27 51.09
N ASP A 153 -7.48 116.98 51.32
CA ASP A 153 -6.84 115.88 50.57
C ASP A 153 -7.77 115.41 49.44
N PHE A 154 -7.30 115.49 48.19
CA PHE A 154 -8.07 115.09 47.02
C PHE A 154 -8.07 113.57 46.81
N SER A 155 -7.16 112.84 47.45
CA SER A 155 -7.06 111.39 47.28
C SER A 155 -8.29 110.63 47.78
N GLU A 156 -9.02 111.17 48.75
CA GLU A 156 -10.29 110.61 49.25
C GLU A 156 -11.42 110.60 48.21
N ALA A 157 -11.29 111.35 47.12
CA ALA A 157 -12.28 111.39 46.05
C ALA A 157 -12.09 110.28 45.00
N VAL A 158 -10.99 109.51 45.05
CA VAL A 158 -10.76 108.39 44.14
C VAL A 158 -11.52 107.15 44.64
N PRO A 159 -12.47 106.59 43.86
CA PRO A 159 -13.20 105.40 44.27
C PRO A 159 -12.29 104.15 44.21
N SER A 160 -11.72 103.75 45.35
CA SER A 160 -10.81 102.60 45.50
C SER A 160 -11.48 101.31 45.97
N HIS A 161 -12.78 101.34 46.33
CA HIS A 161 -13.48 100.16 46.85
C HIS A 161 -13.60 98.99 45.86
N ALA A 162 -13.53 99.24 44.55
CA ALA A 162 -13.55 98.19 43.52
C ALA A 162 -12.16 97.56 43.36
N TYR A 163 -11.09 98.37 43.38
CA TYR A 163 -9.69 97.91 43.38
C TYR A 163 -9.42 96.83 44.42
N HIS A 164 -9.78 97.05 45.68
CA HIS A 164 -9.55 96.06 46.74
C HIS A 164 -10.34 94.75 46.54
N ARG A 165 -11.53 94.81 45.93
CA ARG A 165 -12.33 93.61 45.60
C ARG A 165 -11.69 92.80 44.47
N TRP A 166 -11.25 93.48 43.41
CA TRP A 166 -10.53 92.83 42.30
C TRP A 166 -9.19 92.26 42.73
N LEU A 167 -8.46 92.98 43.60
CA LEU A 167 -7.19 92.51 44.16
C LEU A 167 -7.39 91.25 45.03
N GLY A 168 -8.40 91.24 45.91
CA GLY A 168 -8.74 90.07 46.71
C GLY A 168 -9.13 88.86 45.86
N GLY A 169 -9.92 89.07 44.80
CA GLY A 169 -10.29 88.02 43.86
C GLY A 169 -9.10 87.44 43.10
N ALA A 170 -8.18 88.28 42.61
CA ALA A 170 -6.98 87.84 41.91
C ALA A 170 -6.02 87.08 42.84
N LEU A 171 -5.82 87.55 44.07
CA LEU A 171 -5.02 86.84 45.09
C LEU A 171 -5.63 85.50 45.46
N GLY A 172 -6.95 85.42 45.64
CA GLY A 172 -7.64 84.16 45.91
C GLY A 172 -7.48 83.15 44.76
N LEU A 173 -7.60 83.60 43.52
CA LEU A 173 -7.40 82.78 42.33
C LEU A 173 -5.96 82.26 42.22
N LEU A 174 -4.96 83.11 42.47
CA LEU A 174 -3.55 82.72 42.47
C LEU A 174 -3.23 81.73 43.59
N LEU A 175 -3.86 81.88 44.77
CA LEU A 175 -3.73 80.92 45.86
C LEU A 175 -4.30 79.55 45.46
N VAL A 176 -5.47 79.51 44.83
CA VAL A 176 -6.06 78.24 44.35
C VAL A 176 -5.17 77.60 43.27
N ALA A 177 -4.72 78.37 42.28
CA ALA A 177 -3.81 77.87 41.26
C ALA A 177 -2.50 77.35 41.86
N GLY A 178 -1.88 78.10 42.79
CA GLY A 178 -0.67 77.70 43.48
C GLY A 178 -0.85 76.43 44.32
N LEU A 179 -2.01 76.28 44.99
CA LEU A 179 -2.35 75.06 45.72
C LEU A 179 -2.47 73.85 44.78
N LEU A 180 -3.01 74.01 43.57
CA LEU A 180 -3.08 72.94 42.57
C LEU A 180 -1.68 72.51 42.10
N PHE A 181 -0.76 73.44 41.87
CA PHE A 181 0.63 73.11 41.52
C PHE A 181 1.40 72.41 42.65
N LEU A 182 1.04 72.67 43.91
CA LEU A 182 1.66 72.02 45.08
C LEU A 182 1.09 70.62 45.35
N LEU A 183 -0.23 70.47 45.28
CA LEU A 183 -0.90 69.21 45.62
C LEU A 183 -0.91 68.22 44.45
N VAL A 184 -0.95 68.72 43.21
CA VAL A 184 -1.19 67.93 42.01
C VAL A 184 -0.35 68.47 40.84
N SER A 185 0.96 68.54 41.06
CA SER A 185 1.93 69.18 40.14
C SER A 185 1.78 68.71 38.70
N ASP A 186 1.77 67.40 38.46
CA ASP A 186 1.82 66.84 37.10
C ASP A 186 0.50 67.08 36.34
N ALA A 187 -0.64 66.95 37.03
CA ALA A 187 -1.94 67.27 36.44
C ALA A 187 -2.11 68.78 36.17
N ALA A 188 -1.59 69.64 37.07
CA ALA A 188 -1.63 71.09 36.90
C ALA A 188 -0.74 71.54 35.74
N GLN A 189 0.48 70.99 35.62
CA GLN A 189 1.38 71.22 34.50
C GLN A 189 0.82 70.71 33.18
N ASN A 190 0.24 69.51 33.15
CA ASN A 190 -0.41 68.95 31.96
C ASN A 190 -1.57 69.84 31.49
N THR A 191 -2.45 70.25 32.41
CA THR A 191 -3.57 71.14 32.07
C THR A 191 -3.06 72.51 31.60
N LEU A 192 -2.03 73.08 32.24
CA LEU A 192 -1.44 74.36 31.82
C LEU A 192 -0.86 74.26 30.40
N ALA A 193 -0.15 73.17 30.10
CA ALA A 193 0.36 72.90 28.76
C ALA A 193 -0.77 72.80 27.73
N ARG A 194 -1.84 72.07 28.06
CA ARG A 194 -3.05 71.95 27.21
C ARG A 194 -3.82 73.26 27.07
N TRP A 195 -3.78 74.15 28.06
CA TRP A 195 -4.43 75.48 28.03
C TRP A 195 -3.67 76.48 27.16
N ILE A 196 -2.34 76.58 27.31
CA ILE A 196 -1.50 77.54 26.55
C ILE A 196 -1.29 77.06 25.11
N THR A 197 -1.26 75.74 24.90
CA THR A 197 -1.05 75.13 23.58
C THR A 197 -2.22 74.25 23.15
N PRO A 198 -3.43 74.80 22.94
CA PRO A 198 -4.61 74.00 22.67
C PRO A 198 -4.50 73.18 21.38
N TRP A 199 -3.68 73.63 20.42
CA TRP A 199 -3.39 72.98 19.12
C TRP A 199 -2.42 71.79 19.18
N LYS A 200 -1.66 71.61 20.27
CA LYS A 200 -0.78 70.46 20.42
C LYS A 200 -1.56 69.25 20.95
N ALA A 201 -1.30 68.08 20.38
CA ALA A 201 -1.84 66.80 20.86
C ALA A 201 -1.09 66.32 22.10
N VAL A 202 -1.21 67.08 23.20
CA VAL A 202 -0.72 66.66 24.52
C VAL A 202 -1.75 65.70 25.12
N GLU A 203 -1.34 64.47 25.42
CA GLU A 203 -2.19 63.47 26.06
C GLU A 203 -2.66 63.93 27.44
N ARG A 204 -3.89 63.56 27.80
CA ARG A 204 -4.48 63.89 29.10
C ARG A 204 -3.76 63.13 30.21
N TYR A 205 -3.28 63.84 31.21
CA TYR A 205 -2.75 63.20 32.42
C TYR A 205 -3.87 62.51 33.22
N THR A 206 -3.73 61.18 33.39
CA THR A 206 -4.54 60.35 34.29
C THR A 206 -3.72 59.93 35.50
N PHE A 207 -4.37 59.84 36.66
CA PHE A 207 -3.74 59.43 37.92
C PHE A 207 -3.50 57.92 37.99
N ALA A 208 -4.41 57.14 37.38
CA ALA A 208 -4.16 55.73 37.09
C ALA A 208 -3.41 55.64 35.76
N GLN A 209 -2.18 55.13 35.77
CA GLN A 209 -1.36 54.94 34.57
C GLN A 209 -1.18 53.45 34.30
N ILE A 210 -1.67 52.98 33.16
CA ILE A 210 -1.61 51.58 32.74
C ILE A 210 -0.39 51.39 31.83
N GLU A 211 0.23 50.21 31.86
CA GLU A 211 1.23 49.83 30.86
C GLU A 211 0.62 49.83 29.45
N PRO A 212 1.41 50.16 28.41
CA PRO A 212 0.91 50.26 27.04
C PRO A 212 0.35 48.91 26.57
N LEU A 213 -0.93 48.89 26.23
CA LEU A 213 -1.64 47.74 25.68
C LEU A 213 -1.64 47.81 24.15
N PRO A 214 -1.63 46.66 23.44
CA PRO A 214 -1.77 46.67 21.99
C PRO A 214 -3.14 47.21 21.58
N ALA A 215 -3.17 48.10 20.59
CA ALA A 215 -4.42 48.65 20.06
C ALA A 215 -5.32 47.57 19.45
N THR A 216 -4.72 46.54 18.84
CA THR A 216 -5.42 45.36 18.31
C THR A 216 -4.84 44.08 18.90
N LEU A 217 -5.70 43.24 19.46
CA LEU A 217 -5.36 41.95 20.06
C LEU A 217 -6.02 40.83 19.25
N VAL A 218 -5.22 39.95 18.66
CA VAL A 218 -5.71 38.74 17.99
C VAL A 218 -5.95 37.67 19.06
N VAL A 219 -7.14 37.07 19.08
CA VAL A 219 -7.56 36.11 20.12
C VAL A 219 -8.12 34.84 19.51
N PRO A 220 -8.15 33.72 20.25
CA PRO A 220 -8.76 32.48 19.76
C PRO A 220 -10.28 32.64 19.57
N TYR A 221 -10.76 32.23 18.40
CA TYR A 221 -12.17 32.29 18.02
C TYR A 221 -13.05 31.46 18.96
N ALA A 222 -14.11 32.08 19.47
CA ALA A 222 -15.11 31.46 20.36
C ALA A 222 -14.53 30.80 21.62
N GLU A 223 -13.38 31.26 22.11
CA GLU A 223 -12.77 30.82 23.37
C GLU A 223 -12.61 32.00 24.34
N ALA A 224 -12.70 31.72 25.64
CA ALA A 224 -12.39 32.72 26.66
C ALA A 224 -10.87 32.96 26.70
N PHE A 225 -10.45 34.21 26.89
CA PHE A 225 -9.03 34.57 26.95
C PHE A 225 -8.73 35.52 28.12
N PRO A 226 -7.54 35.41 28.73
CA PRO A 226 -7.14 36.31 29.80
C PRO A 226 -6.68 37.66 29.22
N LEU A 227 -7.03 38.75 29.89
CA LEU A 227 -6.46 40.08 29.65
C LEU A 227 -5.99 40.66 30.98
N THR A 228 -4.70 40.98 31.07
CA THR A 228 -4.05 41.40 32.33
C THR A 228 -3.41 42.78 32.21
N PRO A 229 -4.18 43.88 32.16
CA PRO A 229 -3.62 45.22 32.19
C PRO A 229 -2.93 45.48 33.53
N ALA A 230 -1.67 45.91 33.47
CA ALA A 230 -0.85 46.24 34.64
C ALA A 230 -0.75 47.76 34.84
N LEU A 231 -0.66 48.20 36.09
CA LEU A 231 -0.36 49.60 36.40
C LEU A 231 1.15 49.83 36.30
N THR A 232 1.54 50.95 35.73
CA THR A 232 2.93 51.39 35.74
C THR A 232 3.38 51.72 37.17
N GLY A 233 4.68 51.59 37.44
CA GLY A 233 5.25 51.94 38.76
C GLY A 233 5.06 53.41 39.17
N ALA A 234 4.83 54.30 38.20
CA ALA A 234 4.63 55.74 38.38
C ALA A 234 3.15 56.13 38.65
N SER A 235 2.22 55.17 38.69
CA SER A 235 0.80 55.43 38.92
C SER A 235 0.53 55.96 40.35
N GLU A 236 0.14 57.24 40.46
CA GLU A 236 -0.19 57.90 41.73
C GLU A 236 -1.48 57.38 42.36
N TRP A 237 -2.48 57.05 41.54
CA TRP A 237 -3.71 56.41 41.98
C TRP A 237 -3.70 54.93 41.62
N ARG A 238 -4.08 54.09 42.60
CA ARG A 238 -4.22 52.63 42.44
C ARG A 238 -5.67 52.24 42.73
N PRO A 239 -6.56 52.29 41.72
CA PRO A 239 -7.97 51.93 41.89
C PRO A 239 -8.13 50.50 42.42
N PRO A 240 -9.04 50.25 43.39
CA PRO A 240 -9.23 48.92 43.96
C PRO A 240 -9.79 47.91 42.96
N SER A 241 -10.46 48.40 41.90
CA SER A 241 -10.99 47.58 40.80
C SER A 241 -10.86 48.31 39.46
N ALA A 242 -10.83 47.51 38.40
CA ALA A 242 -10.94 47.95 37.01
C ALA A 242 -12.18 47.30 36.37
N THR A 243 -12.78 47.97 35.39
CA THR A 243 -13.92 47.44 34.64
C THR A 243 -13.66 47.40 33.14
N ILE A 244 -14.14 46.36 32.47
CA ILE A 244 -14.14 46.23 31.01
C ILE A 244 -15.58 46.12 30.55
N HIS A 245 -15.97 46.97 29.60
CA HIS A 245 -17.26 46.82 28.92
C HIS A 245 -17.03 46.16 27.56
N LEU A 246 -17.76 45.09 27.34
CA LEU A 246 -17.87 44.38 26.06
C LEU A 246 -19.06 44.93 25.25
N PRO A 247 -19.08 44.69 23.92
CA PRO A 247 -20.29 44.90 23.12
C PRO A 247 -21.49 44.14 23.70
N GLY A 248 -22.66 44.79 23.78
CA GLY A 248 -23.90 44.18 24.30
C GLY A 248 -24.10 44.34 25.82
N ASP A 249 -23.67 45.47 26.40
CA ASP A 249 -23.87 45.86 27.81
C ASP A 249 -23.32 44.88 28.87
N THR A 250 -22.36 44.03 28.48
CA THR A 250 -21.70 43.12 29.43
C THR A 250 -20.51 43.82 30.10
N GLU A 251 -20.60 44.05 31.40
CA GLU A 251 -19.53 44.64 32.22
C GLU A 251 -18.82 43.56 33.05
N LEU A 252 -17.49 43.51 32.94
CA LEU A 252 -16.63 42.67 33.77
C LEU A 252 -15.85 43.55 34.74
N SER A 253 -15.71 43.12 35.99
CA SER A 253 -14.94 43.82 37.02
C SER A 253 -13.87 42.90 37.59
N SER A 254 -12.66 43.43 37.77
CA SER A 254 -11.53 42.71 38.35
C SER A 254 -10.87 43.53 39.46
N PRO A 255 -10.57 42.95 40.64
CA PRO A 255 -9.87 43.64 41.70
C PRO A 255 -8.37 43.78 41.39
N LEU A 256 -7.72 44.78 41.99
CA LEU A 256 -6.27 44.98 41.88
C LEU A 256 -5.53 43.85 42.63
N ALA A 257 -4.69 43.10 41.92
CA ALA A 257 -3.87 42.03 42.46
C ALA A 257 -2.45 42.10 41.88
N ALA A 258 -1.42 42.09 42.74
CA ALA A 258 0.00 42.12 42.35
C ALA A 258 0.39 43.24 41.33
N GLY A 259 -0.28 44.39 41.38
CA GLY A 259 0.00 45.52 40.48
C GLY A 259 -0.74 45.51 39.15
N GLY A 260 -1.62 44.54 38.90
CA GLY A 260 -2.48 44.50 37.70
C GLY A 260 -3.89 44.02 37.98
N TYR A 261 -4.69 43.94 36.92
CA TYR A 261 -6.08 43.48 36.96
C TYR A 261 -6.22 42.26 36.06
N ALA A 262 -6.79 41.16 36.56
CA ALA A 262 -6.94 39.93 35.77
C ALA A 262 -8.39 39.77 35.29
N PHE A 263 -8.62 39.92 33.99
CA PHE A 263 -9.93 39.70 33.37
C PHE A 263 -9.95 38.37 32.62
N SER A 264 -11.04 37.62 32.76
CA SER A 264 -11.35 36.48 31.89
C SER A 264 -12.43 36.91 30.92
N ILE A 265 -12.03 37.26 29.70
CA ILE A 265 -12.95 37.77 28.68
C ILE A 265 -13.73 36.58 28.09
N PRO A 266 -15.07 36.61 28.03
CA PRO A 266 -15.87 35.53 27.47
C PRO A 266 -15.61 35.34 25.96
N PRO A 267 -15.96 34.17 25.40
CA PRO A 267 -15.81 33.83 23.99
C PRO A 267 -16.26 34.91 23.01
N GLN A 268 -15.35 35.37 22.14
CA GLN A 268 -15.64 36.34 21.08
C GLN A 268 -15.71 35.64 19.71
N LYS A 269 -16.73 35.98 18.91
CA LYS A 269 -16.92 35.42 17.55
C LYS A 269 -16.73 36.45 16.44
N GLU A 270 -16.91 37.72 16.77
CA GLU A 270 -16.84 38.83 15.82
C GLU A 270 -15.85 39.88 16.34
N ASN A 271 -15.36 40.74 15.44
CA ASN A 271 -14.48 41.83 15.81
C ASN A 271 -15.20 42.77 16.78
N ALA A 272 -14.57 43.04 17.92
CA ALA A 272 -15.18 43.75 19.04
C ALA A 272 -14.24 44.82 19.59
N ALA A 273 -14.77 45.94 20.06
CA ALA A 273 -14.02 46.95 20.80
C ALA A 273 -14.29 46.77 22.30
N LEU A 274 -13.26 46.42 23.06
CA LEU A 274 -13.31 46.35 24.52
C LEU A 274 -12.95 47.73 25.09
N SER A 275 -13.79 48.28 25.95
CA SER A 275 -13.46 49.52 26.66
C SER A 275 -13.02 49.22 28.08
N LEU A 276 -11.73 49.41 28.34
CA LEU A 276 -11.10 49.23 29.64
C LEU A 276 -11.14 50.54 30.42
N ARG A 277 -11.62 50.49 31.66
CA ARG A 277 -11.63 51.61 32.60
C ARG A 277 -10.89 51.23 33.87
N VAL A 278 -9.84 51.98 34.18
CA VAL A 278 -9.08 51.86 35.42
C VAL A 278 -9.07 53.22 36.09
N GLY A 279 -9.97 53.44 37.05
CA GLY A 279 -10.14 54.76 37.67
C GLY A 279 -10.54 55.84 36.65
N ASP A 280 -9.61 56.75 36.34
CA ASP A 280 -9.75 57.84 35.37
C ASP A 280 -9.13 57.52 33.99
N ALA A 281 -8.31 56.47 33.90
CA ALA A 281 -7.82 55.93 32.63
C ALA A 281 -8.93 55.17 31.88
N ARG A 282 -8.99 55.42 30.57
CA ARG A 282 -9.92 54.78 29.64
C ARG A 282 -9.15 54.40 28.39
N GLU A 283 -9.16 53.13 28.05
CA GLU A 283 -8.50 52.57 26.87
C GLU A 283 -9.50 51.77 26.04
N THR A 284 -9.29 51.74 24.72
CA THR A 284 -10.09 50.91 23.81
C THR A 284 -9.19 49.90 23.12
N ILE A 285 -9.51 48.62 23.25
CA ILE A 285 -8.74 47.50 22.68
C ILE A 285 -9.62 46.81 21.63
N PHE A 286 -9.16 46.78 20.39
CA PHE A 286 -9.84 46.04 19.33
C PHE A 286 -9.45 44.57 19.39
N VAL A 287 -10.43 43.69 19.46
CA VAL A 287 -10.22 42.24 19.52
C VAL A 287 -10.63 41.63 18.19
N GLU A 288 -9.72 40.85 17.60
CA GLU A 288 -9.95 40.12 16.34
C GLU A 288 -9.92 38.61 16.62
N PRO A 289 -11.09 37.94 16.68
CA PRO A 289 -11.15 36.50 16.87
C PRO A 289 -10.70 35.74 15.62
N LYS A 290 -9.67 34.90 15.74
CA LYS A 290 -9.18 34.01 14.66
C LYS A 290 -9.11 32.56 15.15
N THR A 291 -9.33 31.62 14.24
CA THR A 291 -9.18 30.19 14.56
C THR A 291 -7.72 29.86 14.87
N ARG A 292 -7.51 28.94 15.80
CA ARG A 292 -6.18 28.41 16.14
C ARG A 292 -5.59 27.65 14.94
N PRO A 293 -4.24 27.59 14.81
CA PRO A 293 -3.61 26.74 13.80
C PRO A 293 -3.89 25.27 14.12
N GLU A 294 -4.52 24.56 13.19
CA GLU A 294 -4.83 23.13 13.30
C GLU A 294 -3.90 22.32 12.40
N LEU A 295 -3.57 21.10 12.82
CA LEU A 295 -2.75 20.18 12.03
C LEU A 295 -3.61 19.59 10.90
N THR A 296 -3.25 19.85 9.64
CA THR A 296 -3.97 19.36 8.46
C THR A 296 -3.36 18.07 7.92
N ALA A 297 -2.05 17.89 8.04
CA ALA A 297 -1.35 16.68 7.61
C ALA A 297 -0.16 16.37 8.54
N LEU A 298 0.14 15.10 8.71
CA LEU A 298 1.29 14.60 9.47
C LEU A 298 1.89 13.42 8.72
N GLU A 299 3.17 13.53 8.38
CA GLU A 299 3.92 12.54 7.62
C GLU A 299 5.23 12.24 8.34
N ALA A 300 5.71 11.01 8.20
CA ALA A 300 7.00 10.58 8.70
C ALA A 300 7.86 10.13 7.52
N VAL A 301 9.00 10.79 7.32
CA VAL A 301 10.03 10.34 6.38
C VAL A 301 10.94 9.40 7.15
N ILE A 302 10.94 8.12 6.78
CA ILE A 302 11.65 7.08 7.50
C ILE A 302 12.93 6.76 6.76
N ARG A 303 14.07 7.00 7.41
CA ARG A 303 15.35 6.47 6.94
C ARG A 303 15.55 5.09 7.53
N LEU A 304 15.35 4.08 6.69
CA LEU A 304 15.49 2.67 7.02
C LEU A 304 16.95 2.30 7.32
N PRO A 305 17.21 1.20 8.06
CA PRO A 305 18.56 0.67 8.23
C PRO A 305 19.27 0.36 6.91
N ASP A 306 20.58 0.62 6.83
CA ASP A 306 21.38 0.46 5.61
C ASP A 306 21.35 -0.96 5.02
N TYR A 307 21.09 -1.99 5.86
CA TYR A 307 21.04 -3.38 5.41
C TYR A 307 19.86 -3.64 4.45
N LEU A 308 18.77 -2.87 4.55
CA LEU A 308 17.59 -3.00 3.70
C LEU A 308 17.82 -2.46 2.28
N ARG A 309 18.84 -1.62 2.05
CA ARG A 309 19.24 -1.13 0.72
C ARG A 309 18.16 -0.39 -0.10
N TYR A 310 17.16 0.21 0.55
CA TYR A 310 16.20 1.08 -0.13
C TYR A 310 16.92 2.30 -0.73
N GLU A 311 16.60 2.68 -1.97
CA GLU A 311 17.21 3.85 -2.61
C GLU A 311 16.60 5.17 -2.11
N GLN A 312 15.34 5.13 -1.65
CA GLN A 312 14.58 6.29 -1.22
C GLN A 312 13.97 6.07 0.16
N ASP A 313 13.97 7.12 0.98
CA ASP A 313 13.34 7.10 2.30
C ASP A 313 11.80 7.09 2.15
N PRO A 314 11.09 6.03 2.58
CA PRO A 314 9.64 5.99 2.48
C PRO A 314 8.97 7.09 3.31
N VAL A 315 7.91 7.69 2.74
CA VAL A 315 7.08 8.70 3.39
C VAL A 315 5.76 8.07 3.83
N ILE A 316 5.56 7.96 5.14
CA ILE A 316 4.39 7.31 5.73
C ILE A 316 3.45 8.37 6.32
N PRO A 317 2.18 8.45 5.89
CA PRO A 317 1.22 9.34 6.52
C PRO A 317 0.85 8.80 7.91
N VAL A 318 0.96 9.64 8.94
CA VAL A 318 0.70 9.27 10.33
C VAL A 318 -0.77 9.54 10.65
N ARG A 319 -1.51 8.49 11.03
CA ARG A 319 -2.92 8.59 11.42
C ARG A 319 -3.10 8.10 12.86
N GLY A 320 -3.89 8.82 13.65
CA GLY A 320 -4.26 8.39 15.00
C GLY A 320 -3.20 8.56 16.09
N GLY A 321 -2.12 9.31 15.84
CA GLY A 321 -1.10 9.65 16.85
C GLY A 321 -0.16 8.50 17.21
N THR A 322 -0.10 7.45 16.39
CA THR A 322 0.84 6.33 16.55
C THR A 322 1.60 6.12 15.25
N LEU A 323 2.91 5.86 15.35
CA LEU A 323 3.79 5.53 14.24
C LEU A 323 4.59 4.27 14.59
N SER A 324 4.52 3.26 13.73
CA SER A 324 5.33 2.05 13.85
C SER A 324 6.46 2.10 12.85
N VAL A 325 7.69 1.82 13.28
CA VAL A 325 8.90 1.87 12.44
C VAL A 325 9.78 0.68 12.75
N VAL A 326 10.51 0.15 11.77
CA VAL A 326 11.48 -0.92 12.02
C VAL A 326 12.54 -0.49 13.03
N THR A 327 12.95 -1.42 13.87
CA THR A 327 13.96 -1.18 14.91
C THR A 327 15.29 -0.77 14.26
N GLY A 328 15.86 0.34 14.72
CA GLY A 328 17.13 0.88 14.18
C GLY A 328 16.95 1.89 13.04
N ALA A 329 15.73 2.14 12.57
CA ALA A 329 15.44 3.24 11.66
C ALA A 329 15.47 4.60 12.37
N SER A 330 15.50 5.68 11.58
CA SER A 330 15.29 7.04 12.07
C SER A 330 14.09 7.70 11.37
N ALA A 331 13.26 8.40 12.14
CA ALA A 331 12.03 9.03 11.65
C ALA A 331 12.15 10.55 11.71
N THR A 332 11.92 11.21 10.58
CA THR A 332 11.78 12.67 10.49
C THR A 332 10.31 13.02 10.37
N ILE A 333 9.76 13.74 11.34
CA ILE A 333 8.33 14.06 11.38
C ILE A 333 8.09 15.40 10.69
N ARG A 334 7.20 15.40 9.69
CA ARG A 334 6.77 16.59 8.95
C ARG A 334 5.29 16.83 9.19
N GLY A 335 4.97 17.99 9.76
CA GLY A 335 3.58 18.42 9.97
C GLY A 335 3.24 19.61 9.10
N THR A 336 2.01 19.67 8.59
CA THR A 336 1.47 20.85 7.92
C THR A 336 0.27 21.35 8.70
N THR A 337 0.19 22.67 8.92
CA THR A 337 -0.89 23.32 9.65
C THR A 337 -1.78 24.16 8.72
N SER A 338 -2.99 24.48 9.18
CA SER A 338 -3.96 25.29 8.42
C SER A 338 -3.50 26.74 8.18
N ARG A 339 -2.44 27.18 8.86
CA ARG A 339 -1.89 28.55 8.81
C ARG A 339 -0.38 28.53 8.89
N THR A 340 0.25 29.63 8.47
CA THR A 340 1.69 29.83 8.56
C THR A 340 2.15 29.95 10.01
N LEU A 341 3.24 29.26 10.34
CA LEU A 341 3.76 29.15 11.70
C LEU A 341 4.82 30.23 11.97
N ALA A 342 4.85 30.73 13.21
CA ALA A 342 5.96 31.53 13.73
C ALA A 342 7.05 30.63 14.34
N GLY A 343 6.65 29.50 14.92
CA GLY A 343 7.52 28.53 15.55
C GLY A 343 6.83 27.20 15.78
N ALA A 344 7.63 26.15 15.87
CA ALA A 344 7.20 24.81 16.25
C ALA A 344 8.28 24.18 17.13
N SER A 345 7.89 23.29 18.03
CA SER A 345 8.81 22.55 18.88
C SER A 345 8.37 21.12 19.10
N ALA A 346 9.34 20.23 19.30
CA ALA A 346 9.15 18.83 19.68
C ALA A 346 9.86 18.62 21.03
N ASP A 347 9.10 18.29 22.08
CA ASP A 347 9.58 18.16 23.47
C ASP A 347 10.40 19.36 23.98
N GLY A 348 10.10 20.56 23.48
CA GLY A 348 10.81 21.80 23.81
C GLY A 348 12.03 22.11 22.93
N GLU A 349 12.44 21.20 22.04
CA GLU A 349 13.46 21.46 21.03
C GLU A 349 12.84 22.16 19.82
N THR A 350 13.52 23.18 19.27
CA THR A 350 13.00 23.97 18.14
C THR A 350 12.97 23.12 16.87
N ALA A 351 11.80 23.01 16.24
CA ALA A 351 11.63 22.37 14.95
C ALA A 351 11.83 23.38 13.81
N ALA A 352 12.33 22.92 12.67
CA ALA A 352 12.46 23.77 11.49
C ALA A 352 11.07 24.11 10.95
N VAL A 353 10.82 25.38 10.60
CA VAL A 353 9.53 25.86 10.09
C VAL A 353 9.72 26.41 8.68
N ASP A 354 8.84 26.01 7.76
CA ASP A 354 8.75 26.55 6.40
C ASP A 354 7.29 26.83 6.03
N GLY A 355 6.91 28.11 6.02
CA GLY A 355 5.54 28.54 5.77
C GLY A 355 4.56 27.97 6.79
N ALA A 356 3.71 27.04 6.36
CA ALA A 356 2.75 26.32 7.21
C ALA A 356 3.23 24.90 7.62
N GLY A 357 4.43 24.51 7.19
CA GLY A 357 5.05 23.24 7.52
C GLY A 357 6.04 23.36 8.67
N PHE A 358 6.21 22.27 9.42
CA PHE A 358 7.35 22.08 10.33
C PHE A 358 7.98 20.71 10.13
N SER A 359 9.28 20.59 10.42
CA SER A 359 10.05 19.35 10.36
C SER A 359 10.95 19.20 11.59
N THR A 360 11.03 17.99 12.14
CA THR A 360 12.02 17.67 13.18
C THR A 360 13.38 17.32 12.60
N GLU A 361 14.38 17.24 13.47
CA GLU A 361 15.58 16.44 13.22
C GLU A 361 15.25 14.94 13.18
N PRO A 362 16.08 14.09 12.56
CA PRO A 362 15.88 12.64 12.54
C PRO A 362 15.90 12.04 13.94
N ILE A 363 14.81 11.36 14.32
CA ILE A 363 14.66 10.72 15.64
C ILE A 363 15.03 9.24 15.50
N PRO A 364 16.09 8.74 16.16
CA PRO A 364 16.41 7.32 16.14
C PRO A 364 15.37 6.52 16.93
N VAL A 365 14.88 5.43 16.36
CA VAL A 365 13.84 4.58 16.95
C VAL A 365 14.42 3.21 17.31
N SER A 366 14.84 3.07 18.56
CA SER A 366 15.32 1.80 19.13
C SER A 366 14.40 1.29 20.25
N GLU A 367 13.73 2.19 20.95
CA GLU A 367 12.82 1.89 22.05
C GLU A 367 11.50 2.66 21.87
N PRO A 368 10.38 2.18 22.44
CA PRO A 368 9.12 2.90 22.45
C PRO A 368 9.29 4.29 23.07
N LEU A 369 8.89 5.34 22.35
CA LEU A 369 8.99 6.72 22.81
C LEU A 369 7.74 7.52 22.48
N THR A 370 7.47 8.57 23.26
CA THR A 370 6.37 9.51 22.99
C THR A 370 6.94 10.90 22.83
N ARG A 371 6.65 11.56 21.71
CA ARG A 371 7.05 12.94 21.42
C ARG A 371 5.85 13.87 21.48
N THR A 372 6.02 15.02 22.10
CA THR A 372 4.99 16.06 22.23
C THR A 372 5.34 17.25 21.35
N PHE A 373 4.46 17.58 20.41
CA PHE A 373 4.65 18.68 19.48
C PHE A 373 3.75 19.85 19.83
N THR A 374 4.32 21.05 19.80
CA THR A 374 3.61 22.32 19.95
C THR A 374 3.99 23.28 18.83
N TRP A 375 3.05 24.13 18.43
CA TRP A 375 3.30 25.14 17.40
C TRP A 375 2.43 26.37 17.64
N ASN A 376 2.90 27.51 17.15
CA ASN A 376 2.19 28.78 17.17
C ASN A 376 2.20 29.46 15.80
N ASP A 377 1.12 30.18 15.48
CA ASP A 377 1.00 30.91 14.22
C ASP A 377 1.69 32.29 14.26
N ILE A 378 1.79 32.94 13.09
CA ILE A 378 2.32 34.30 12.94
C ILE A 378 1.55 35.38 13.74
N HIS A 379 0.37 35.06 14.29
CA HIS A 379 -0.39 35.95 15.16
C HIS A 379 -0.25 35.63 16.64
N GLY A 380 0.62 34.67 17.00
CA GLY A 380 0.87 34.27 18.38
C GLY A 380 -0.18 33.33 18.95
N LEU A 381 -1.06 32.75 18.12
CA LEU A 381 -2.03 31.75 18.59
C LEU A 381 -1.39 30.36 18.62
N GLU A 382 -1.38 29.74 19.79
CA GLU A 382 -0.94 28.36 19.97
C GLU A 382 -2.01 27.35 19.50
N ALA A 383 -1.55 26.15 19.11
CA ALA A 383 -2.42 25.01 18.87
C ALA A 383 -3.34 24.73 20.07
N LYS A 384 -4.57 24.27 19.82
CA LYS A 384 -5.56 24.00 20.87
C LYS A 384 -5.10 22.96 21.89
N SER A 385 -4.38 21.95 21.42
CA SER A 385 -3.77 20.91 22.24
C SER A 385 -2.46 20.47 21.61
N PRO A 386 -1.43 20.13 22.41
CA PRO A 386 -0.22 19.56 21.88
C PRO A 386 -0.50 18.20 21.21
N LEU A 387 0.20 17.91 20.12
CA LEU A 387 0.13 16.61 19.47
C LEU A 387 1.06 15.64 20.23
N GLN A 388 0.51 14.56 20.76
CA GLN A 388 1.30 13.46 21.30
C GLN A 388 1.42 12.35 20.25
N LEU A 389 2.64 12.08 19.80
CA LEU A 389 2.95 11.02 18.85
C LEU A 389 3.67 9.89 19.59
N LYS A 390 3.07 8.70 19.59
CA LYS A 390 3.69 7.48 20.10
C LYS A 390 4.42 6.78 18.97
N ILE A 391 5.73 6.59 19.11
CA ILE A 391 6.56 5.90 18.13
C ILE A 391 6.99 4.57 18.72
N HIS A 392 6.63 3.47 18.07
CA HIS A 392 6.94 2.12 18.52
C HIS A 392 7.87 1.41 17.53
N PRO A 393 9.02 0.87 17.99
CA PRO A 393 9.85 0.01 17.16
C PRO A 393 9.15 -1.35 16.95
N VAL A 394 9.16 -1.82 15.72
CA VAL A 394 8.72 -3.17 15.33
C VAL A 394 9.96 -3.94 14.86
N PRO A 395 10.17 -5.21 15.26
CA PRO A 395 11.23 -6.02 14.69
C PRO A 395 10.91 -6.35 13.23
N ASP A 396 11.94 -6.40 12.40
CA ASP A 396 11.90 -6.97 11.04
C ASP A 396 11.52 -8.46 11.17
N GLU A 397 10.45 -8.91 10.49
CA GLU A 397 9.95 -10.29 10.56
C GLU A 397 10.59 -11.19 9.50
N ALA A 398 10.72 -12.49 9.77
CA ALA A 398 11.26 -13.41 8.78
C ALA A 398 10.26 -13.61 7.62
N PRO A 399 10.72 -13.87 6.39
CA PRO A 399 9.85 -14.00 5.24
C PRO A 399 8.97 -15.24 5.37
N ASP A 400 7.70 -15.10 4.97
CA ASP A 400 6.75 -16.19 4.83
C ASP A 400 6.93 -16.87 3.48
N LEU A 401 6.99 -18.21 3.46
CA LEU A 401 7.20 -18.99 2.24
C LEU A 401 6.18 -20.13 2.11
N PHE A 402 5.45 -20.11 0.99
CA PHE A 402 4.57 -21.18 0.56
C PHE A 402 5.12 -21.80 -0.73
N ALA A 403 5.18 -23.13 -0.76
CA ALA A 403 5.55 -23.89 -1.94
C ALA A 403 4.49 -24.95 -2.22
N HIS A 404 4.17 -25.15 -3.49
CA HIS A 404 3.28 -26.20 -3.96
C HIS A 404 3.89 -26.92 -5.15
N GLN A 405 4.06 -28.24 -5.05
CA GLN A 405 4.46 -29.06 -6.17
C GLN A 405 3.30 -29.18 -7.16
N VAL A 406 3.54 -28.84 -8.43
CA VAL A 406 2.55 -28.98 -9.51
C VAL A 406 2.36 -30.47 -9.79
N GLY A 407 1.13 -30.95 -9.56
CA GLY A 407 0.78 -32.37 -9.65
C GLY A 407 1.03 -33.13 -8.35
N SER A 408 0.35 -34.26 -8.18
CA SER A 408 0.42 -35.12 -6.99
C SER A 408 1.43 -36.26 -7.10
N LYS A 409 2.15 -36.34 -8.22
CA LYS A 409 3.10 -37.41 -8.55
C LYS A 409 4.32 -37.36 -7.63
N ARG A 410 4.87 -38.53 -7.30
CA ARG A 410 6.10 -38.65 -6.48
C ARG A 410 7.24 -39.34 -7.20
N VAL A 411 6.98 -40.07 -8.27
CA VAL A 411 7.99 -40.81 -9.04
C VAL A 411 8.27 -40.02 -10.31
N TYR A 412 9.53 -39.82 -10.66
CA TYR A 412 9.91 -39.01 -11.82
C TYR A 412 11.04 -39.72 -12.57
N LEU A 413 11.07 -39.55 -13.90
CA LEU A 413 12.25 -39.92 -14.69
C LEU A 413 13.40 -38.94 -14.39
N GLU A 414 14.64 -39.39 -14.57
CA GLU A 414 15.82 -38.55 -14.34
C GLU A 414 15.87 -37.28 -15.20
N ASP A 415 15.30 -37.30 -16.41
CA ASP A 415 15.19 -36.18 -17.32
C ASP A 415 13.89 -35.38 -17.18
N GLU A 416 12.91 -35.87 -16.43
CA GLU A 416 11.63 -35.20 -16.22
C GLU A 416 11.78 -33.97 -15.33
N VAL A 417 11.08 -32.89 -15.69
CA VAL A 417 11.09 -31.63 -14.96
C VAL A 417 9.95 -31.60 -13.94
N VAL A 418 10.30 -31.54 -12.66
CA VAL A 418 9.37 -31.30 -11.54
C VAL A 418 9.18 -29.80 -11.38
N THR A 419 7.93 -29.34 -11.28
CA THR A 419 7.60 -27.92 -11.17
C THR A 419 7.03 -27.60 -9.80
N PHE A 420 7.43 -26.46 -9.23
CA PHE A 420 6.98 -25.96 -7.93
C PHE A 420 6.51 -24.51 -8.08
N ASP A 421 5.27 -24.23 -7.69
CA ASP A 421 4.77 -22.86 -7.56
C ASP A 421 5.17 -22.33 -6.17
N LEU A 422 5.93 -21.24 -6.15
CA LEU A 422 6.52 -20.62 -4.97
C LEU A 422 5.89 -19.24 -4.75
N THR A 423 5.50 -18.94 -3.52
CA THR A 423 5.03 -17.62 -3.10
C THR A 423 5.74 -17.25 -1.82
N ALA A 424 6.50 -16.16 -1.86
CA ALA A 424 7.20 -15.60 -0.72
C ALA A 424 6.71 -14.18 -0.43
N ASN A 425 6.56 -13.83 0.85
CA ASN A 425 6.19 -12.49 1.31
C ASN A 425 7.10 -12.05 2.45
N ASP A 426 7.42 -10.76 2.49
CA ASP A 426 8.28 -10.13 3.48
C ASP A 426 7.81 -8.69 3.75
N ASP A 427 8.16 -8.12 4.90
CA ASP A 427 7.78 -6.76 5.28
C ASP A 427 8.71 -5.68 4.67
N PHE A 428 10.00 -5.98 4.48
CA PHE A 428 11.02 -5.05 3.99
C PHE A 428 11.81 -5.56 2.77
N GLY A 429 11.36 -6.63 2.14
CA GLY A 429 11.83 -7.07 0.83
C GLY A 429 12.57 -8.40 0.84
N LEU A 430 12.36 -9.16 -0.23
CA LEU A 430 12.99 -10.46 -0.42
C LEU A 430 14.33 -10.30 -1.13
N ARG A 431 15.35 -11.02 -0.70
CA ARG A 431 16.67 -11.06 -1.36
C ARG A 431 16.72 -12.15 -2.43
N GLU A 432 16.30 -13.36 -2.10
CA GLU A 432 16.26 -14.48 -3.05
C GLU A 432 15.25 -15.55 -2.62
N VAL A 433 14.69 -16.25 -3.61
CA VAL A 433 13.88 -17.46 -3.42
C VAL A 433 14.45 -18.56 -4.28
N GLY A 434 14.56 -19.77 -3.74
CA GLY A 434 15.17 -20.91 -4.41
C GLY A 434 14.65 -22.26 -3.96
N LEU A 435 15.22 -23.31 -4.54
CA LEU A 435 14.99 -24.71 -4.18
C LEU A 435 16.28 -25.29 -3.57
N GLU A 436 16.11 -26.13 -2.56
CA GLU A 436 17.17 -26.91 -1.94
C GLU A 436 16.72 -28.38 -1.92
N TRP A 437 17.65 -29.29 -2.17
CA TRP A 437 17.39 -30.72 -2.12
C TRP A 437 18.50 -31.49 -1.43
N ARG A 438 18.11 -32.59 -0.79
CA ARG A 438 19.01 -33.53 -0.13
C ARG A 438 18.60 -34.97 -0.39
N ALA A 439 19.57 -35.88 -0.38
CA ALA A 439 19.28 -37.31 -0.47
C ALA A 439 18.49 -37.78 0.77
N LEU A 440 17.56 -38.72 0.58
CA LEU A 440 16.84 -39.35 1.69
C LEU A 440 17.79 -40.32 2.42
N ASP A 441 17.98 -40.12 3.72
CA ASP A 441 18.90 -40.93 4.54
C ASP A 441 18.59 -42.43 4.45
N GLY A 442 19.60 -43.24 4.09
CA GLY A 442 19.51 -44.72 4.07
C GLY A 442 19.75 -45.41 2.72
N GLU A 443 19.76 -44.67 1.60
CA GLU A 443 19.95 -45.24 0.24
C GLU A 443 21.30 -44.88 -0.41
N THR A 444 22.14 -44.06 0.23
CA THR A 444 23.41 -43.57 -0.34
C THR A 444 24.45 -44.67 -0.50
N THR A 445 24.54 -45.22 -1.72
CA THR A 445 25.73 -45.96 -2.21
C THR A 445 26.61 -45.09 -3.11
N ALA A 446 26.16 -43.91 -3.54
CA ALA A 446 26.86 -43.02 -4.48
C ALA A 446 27.46 -41.76 -3.81
N PRO A 447 28.58 -41.21 -4.33
CA PRO A 447 29.19 -39.95 -3.89
C PRO A 447 28.52 -38.72 -4.56
N SER A 448 27.19 -38.66 -4.59
CA SER A 448 26.48 -37.45 -5.02
C SER A 448 26.53 -36.38 -3.91
N PRO A 449 26.50 -35.08 -4.24
CA PRO A 449 26.42 -34.05 -3.20
C PRO A 449 25.20 -34.30 -2.32
N LEU A 450 25.43 -34.48 -1.02
CA LEU A 450 24.40 -34.71 0.00
C LEU A 450 23.34 -33.59 0.03
N LEU A 451 23.71 -32.39 -0.45
CA LEU A 451 22.91 -31.18 -0.48
C LEU A 451 23.19 -30.44 -1.80
N GLY A 452 22.15 -30.08 -2.54
CA GLY A 452 22.22 -29.18 -3.69
C GLY A 452 21.21 -28.05 -3.55
N GLU A 453 21.48 -26.93 -4.21
CA GLU A 453 20.60 -25.77 -4.19
C GLU A 453 20.59 -25.07 -5.55
N LYS A 454 19.47 -24.42 -5.86
CA LYS A 454 19.29 -23.60 -7.06
C LYS A 454 18.43 -22.38 -6.75
N PRO A 455 18.90 -21.15 -7.05
CA PRO A 455 18.05 -19.97 -6.99
C PRO A 455 17.02 -20.03 -8.12
N VAL A 456 15.77 -19.67 -7.81
CA VAL A 456 14.65 -19.63 -8.78
C VAL A 456 14.38 -18.21 -9.23
N VAL A 457 14.44 -17.25 -8.32
CA VAL A 457 14.18 -15.84 -8.62
C VAL A 457 15.00 -14.93 -7.72
N ALA A 458 15.57 -13.89 -8.31
CA ALA A 458 16.17 -12.78 -7.56
C ALA A 458 15.08 -11.89 -6.99
N GLY A 459 15.19 -11.58 -5.71
CA GLY A 459 14.36 -10.56 -5.08
C GLY A 459 14.91 -9.15 -5.31
N ASP A 460 14.34 -8.19 -4.60
CA ASP A 460 14.71 -6.77 -4.65
C ASP A 460 14.35 -6.13 -3.30
N PRO A 461 15.15 -5.19 -2.76
CA PRO A 461 14.81 -4.43 -1.55
C PRO A 461 13.36 -3.96 -1.48
N GLU A 462 12.77 -3.50 -2.57
CA GLU A 462 11.39 -2.97 -2.55
C GLU A 462 10.33 -4.02 -2.89
N LYS A 463 10.73 -5.24 -3.27
CA LYS A 463 9.81 -6.34 -3.59
C LYS A 463 9.48 -7.16 -2.35
N THR A 464 8.37 -6.79 -1.72
CA THR A 464 7.80 -7.46 -0.54
C THR A 464 7.01 -8.73 -0.85
N SER A 465 6.67 -8.99 -2.12
CA SER A 465 5.98 -10.21 -2.53
C SER A 465 6.53 -10.72 -3.85
N VAL A 466 6.84 -12.02 -3.89
CA VAL A 466 7.38 -12.69 -5.07
C VAL A 466 6.60 -13.97 -5.31
N GLN A 467 6.03 -14.09 -6.51
CA GLN A 467 5.48 -15.33 -7.03
C GLN A 467 6.36 -15.81 -8.17
N ALA A 468 6.83 -17.04 -8.06
CA ALA A 468 7.72 -17.63 -9.06
C ALA A 468 7.44 -19.12 -9.21
N ARG A 469 7.84 -19.65 -10.37
CA ARG A 469 7.76 -21.07 -10.67
C ARG A 469 9.17 -21.62 -10.74
N GLY A 470 9.52 -22.49 -9.80
CA GLY A 470 10.80 -23.20 -9.77
C GLY A 470 10.67 -24.56 -10.45
N THR A 471 11.67 -24.94 -11.22
CA THR A 471 11.75 -26.27 -11.84
C THR A 471 12.89 -27.08 -11.23
N PHE A 472 12.84 -28.40 -11.35
CA PHE A 472 13.89 -29.30 -10.88
C PHE A 472 13.98 -30.52 -11.79
N SER A 473 15.17 -30.81 -12.33
CA SER A 473 15.42 -32.01 -13.14
C SER A 473 16.73 -32.65 -12.69
N ALA A 474 16.67 -33.93 -12.31
CA ALA A 474 17.80 -34.62 -11.72
C ALA A 474 19.02 -34.67 -12.67
N LYS A 475 18.78 -35.00 -13.94
CA LYS A 475 19.80 -35.09 -14.98
C LYS A 475 20.50 -33.77 -15.23
N ARG A 476 19.77 -32.64 -15.15
CA ARG A 476 20.34 -31.30 -15.33
C ARG A 476 21.17 -30.84 -14.15
N GLU A 477 20.73 -31.20 -12.95
CA GLU A 477 21.47 -30.95 -11.71
C GLU A 477 22.62 -31.96 -11.48
N GLY A 478 22.83 -32.91 -12.41
CA GLY A 478 23.90 -33.92 -12.34
C GLY A 478 23.68 -34.95 -11.23
N ILE A 479 22.42 -35.19 -10.86
CA ILE A 479 22.03 -36.08 -9.77
C ILE A 479 21.68 -37.46 -10.33
N ALA A 480 22.37 -38.49 -9.85
CA ALA A 480 22.05 -39.87 -10.17
C ALA A 480 20.66 -40.27 -9.63
N PRO A 481 19.95 -41.22 -10.27
CA PRO A 481 18.64 -41.71 -9.80
C PRO A 481 18.66 -42.15 -8.33
N GLN A 482 17.84 -41.49 -7.50
CA GLN A 482 17.70 -41.73 -6.07
C GLN A 482 16.45 -41.02 -5.50
N SER A 483 16.10 -41.31 -4.24
CA SER A 483 15.07 -40.58 -3.51
C SER A 483 15.60 -39.27 -2.94
N LEU A 484 14.92 -38.15 -3.20
CA LEU A 484 15.29 -36.82 -2.72
C LEU A 484 14.19 -36.17 -1.89
N GLN A 485 14.62 -35.35 -0.94
CA GLN A 485 13.81 -34.37 -0.25
C GLN A 485 14.07 -32.99 -0.84
N VAL A 486 13.07 -32.40 -1.48
CA VAL A 486 13.12 -31.06 -2.09
C VAL A 486 12.31 -30.10 -1.23
N ARG A 487 12.82 -28.90 -0.98
CA ARG A 487 12.10 -27.82 -0.28
C ARG A 487 12.47 -26.48 -0.90
N ALA A 488 11.56 -25.53 -0.84
CA ALA A 488 11.87 -24.15 -1.19
C ALA A 488 12.52 -23.43 -0.01
N PHE A 489 13.32 -22.41 -0.31
CA PHE A 489 13.86 -21.48 0.66
C PHE A 489 13.66 -20.04 0.23
N ALA A 490 13.57 -19.13 1.20
CA ALA A 490 13.53 -17.69 1.00
C ALA A 490 14.50 -17.01 1.97
N THR A 491 15.10 -15.91 1.52
CA THR A 491 15.95 -15.06 2.37
C THR A 491 15.59 -13.60 2.15
N ASP A 492 15.70 -12.83 3.22
CA ASP A 492 15.56 -11.37 3.23
C ASP A 492 16.94 -10.70 3.23
N PHE A 493 16.94 -9.39 3.48
CA PHE A 493 18.14 -8.57 3.59
C PHE A 493 18.70 -8.46 5.00
N LEU A 494 18.06 -9.05 6.02
CA LEU A 494 18.57 -8.98 7.39
C LEU A 494 19.85 -9.82 7.53
N PRO A 495 20.98 -9.22 7.96
CA PRO A 495 22.24 -9.94 8.09
C PRO A 495 22.16 -11.11 9.07
N ASP A 496 22.86 -12.20 8.75
CA ASP A 496 22.98 -13.41 9.58
C ASP A 496 21.66 -14.14 9.92
N ARG A 497 20.54 -13.77 9.27
CA ARG A 497 19.26 -14.46 9.45
C ARG A 497 19.28 -15.84 8.74
N PRO A 498 18.84 -16.91 9.43
CA PRO A 498 18.70 -18.22 8.78
C PRO A 498 17.59 -18.18 7.71
N ARG A 499 17.76 -18.98 6.66
CA ARG A 499 16.77 -19.09 5.58
C ARG A 499 15.43 -19.61 6.11
N THR A 500 14.31 -19.08 5.61
CA THR A 500 12.99 -19.68 5.81
C THR A 500 12.81 -20.83 4.82
N TYR A 501 12.19 -21.94 5.24
CA TYR A 501 11.95 -23.10 4.39
C TYR A 501 10.48 -23.46 4.29
N SER A 502 10.08 -24.00 3.14
CA SER A 502 8.77 -24.63 2.95
C SER A 502 8.71 -26.02 3.58
N PRO A 503 7.52 -26.66 3.63
CA PRO A 503 7.41 -28.10 3.81
C PRO A 503 8.26 -28.86 2.79
N THR A 504 8.67 -30.07 3.17
CA THR A 504 9.52 -30.94 2.33
C THR A 504 8.69 -31.83 1.43
N PHE A 505 9.04 -31.86 0.14
CA PHE A 505 8.47 -32.74 -0.88
C PHE A 505 9.42 -33.92 -1.11
N VAL A 506 8.87 -35.14 -1.11
CA VAL A 506 9.66 -36.35 -1.39
C VAL A 506 9.43 -36.75 -2.85
N VAL A 507 10.50 -36.77 -3.62
CA VAL A 507 10.50 -37.19 -5.02
C VAL A 507 11.43 -38.40 -5.20
N HIS A 508 10.98 -39.40 -5.94
CA HIS A 508 11.71 -40.61 -6.27
C HIS A 508 12.15 -40.51 -7.72
N ILE A 509 13.44 -40.31 -7.94
CA ILE A 509 14.00 -40.23 -9.30
C ILE A 509 14.43 -41.62 -9.72
N LEU A 510 13.91 -42.09 -10.85
CA LEU A 510 14.20 -43.39 -11.41
C LEU A 510 14.94 -43.26 -12.74
N SER A 511 15.81 -44.21 -13.03
CA SER A 511 16.35 -44.39 -14.38
C SER A 511 15.23 -44.78 -15.35
N PRO A 512 15.39 -44.61 -16.68
CA PRO A 512 14.40 -45.07 -17.66
C PRO A 512 14.03 -46.56 -17.47
N GLN A 513 14.99 -47.40 -17.10
CA GLN A 513 14.77 -48.83 -16.87
C GLN A 513 14.00 -49.12 -15.58
N ASP A 514 14.37 -48.46 -14.48
CA ASP A 514 13.70 -48.64 -13.20
C ASP A 514 12.27 -48.07 -13.24
N HIS A 515 12.09 -46.95 -13.94
CA HIS A 515 10.78 -46.38 -14.19
C HIS A 515 9.91 -47.32 -15.04
N ALA A 516 10.47 -47.98 -16.05
CA ALA A 516 9.75 -48.98 -16.85
C ALA A 516 9.33 -50.19 -16.00
N LYS A 517 10.20 -50.66 -15.11
CA LYS A 517 9.87 -51.72 -14.14
C LYS A 517 8.73 -51.28 -13.22
N TRP A 518 8.84 -50.11 -12.61
CA TRP A 518 7.81 -49.56 -11.73
C TRP A 518 6.47 -49.41 -12.47
N LEU A 519 6.46 -48.84 -13.67
CA LEU A 519 5.26 -48.73 -14.49
C LEU A 519 4.64 -50.10 -14.76
N THR A 520 5.45 -51.11 -15.12
CA THR A 520 4.97 -52.48 -15.34
C THR A 520 4.25 -53.04 -14.11
N GLU A 521 4.79 -52.78 -12.92
CA GLU A 521 4.15 -53.18 -11.66
C GLU A 521 2.84 -52.43 -11.39
N GLU A 522 2.78 -51.13 -11.71
CA GLU A 522 1.54 -50.33 -11.62
C GLU A 522 0.48 -50.79 -12.64
N PHE A 523 0.86 -51.10 -13.88
CA PHE A 523 -0.03 -51.71 -14.87
C PHE A 523 -0.55 -53.07 -14.39
N ALA A 524 0.30 -53.89 -13.77
CA ALA A 524 -0.13 -55.16 -13.18
C ALA A 524 -1.12 -54.96 -12.01
N LYS A 525 -0.94 -53.92 -11.18
CA LYS A 525 -1.91 -53.55 -10.12
C LYS A 525 -3.23 -53.10 -10.72
N TRP A 526 -3.16 -52.15 -11.65
CA TRP A 526 -4.31 -51.63 -12.38
C TRP A 526 -5.11 -52.74 -13.07
N PHE A 527 -4.42 -53.69 -13.72
CA PHE A 527 -5.04 -54.84 -14.38
C PHE A 527 -5.80 -55.76 -13.41
N ARG A 528 -5.28 -55.97 -12.20
CA ARG A 528 -6.01 -56.72 -11.16
C ARG A 528 -7.32 -56.03 -10.79
N THR A 529 -7.28 -54.71 -10.63
CA THR A 529 -8.50 -53.93 -10.36
C THR A 529 -9.47 -53.94 -11.55
N ALA A 530 -8.98 -53.92 -12.80
CA ALA A 530 -9.81 -54.08 -13.99
C ALA A 530 -10.56 -55.42 -13.99
N ARG A 531 -9.85 -56.49 -13.66
CA ARG A 531 -10.43 -57.82 -13.54
C ARG A 531 -11.45 -57.92 -12.42
N GLU A 532 -11.23 -57.26 -11.29
CA GLU A 532 -12.23 -57.20 -10.21
C GLU A 532 -13.52 -56.50 -10.65
N VAL A 533 -13.42 -55.43 -11.46
CA VAL A 533 -14.60 -54.74 -12.04
C VAL A 533 -15.33 -55.65 -13.03
N TYR A 534 -14.59 -56.39 -13.86
CA TYR A 534 -15.15 -57.38 -14.78
C TYR A 534 -15.84 -58.55 -14.06
N GLU A 535 -15.20 -59.14 -13.05
CA GLU A 535 -15.78 -60.22 -12.24
C GLU A 535 -17.04 -59.72 -11.49
N ARG A 536 -17.03 -58.45 -11.05
CA ARG A 536 -18.21 -57.83 -10.47
C ARG A 536 -19.35 -57.68 -11.50
N GLU A 537 -19.02 -57.30 -12.73
CA GLU A 537 -19.99 -57.19 -13.82
C GLU A 537 -20.62 -58.54 -14.14
N GLN A 538 -19.84 -59.61 -14.19
CA GLN A 538 -20.37 -60.97 -14.36
C GLN A 538 -21.37 -61.36 -13.26
N GLN A 539 -21.07 -61.00 -12.00
CA GLN A 539 -21.99 -61.25 -10.87
C GLN A 539 -23.29 -60.46 -11.00
N LEU A 540 -23.22 -59.20 -11.44
CA LEU A 540 -24.42 -58.38 -11.65
C LEU A 540 -25.26 -58.94 -12.80
N HIS A 541 -24.62 -59.38 -13.89
CA HIS A 541 -25.28 -60.05 -15.00
C HIS A 541 -26.01 -61.33 -14.58
N GLU A 542 -25.39 -62.19 -13.77
CA GLU A 542 -26.06 -63.37 -13.21
C GLU A 542 -27.29 -63.00 -12.36
N GLY A 543 -27.20 -61.90 -11.60
CA GLY A 543 -28.30 -61.35 -10.82
C GLY A 543 -29.45 -60.84 -11.67
N ASN A 544 -29.16 -60.10 -12.74
CA ASN A 544 -30.15 -59.61 -13.71
C ASN A 544 -30.81 -60.78 -14.45
N LEU A 545 -30.05 -61.81 -14.80
CA LEU A 545 -30.56 -63.02 -15.45
C LEU A 545 -31.46 -63.83 -14.52
N ALA A 546 -31.18 -63.84 -13.22
CA ALA A 546 -32.07 -64.43 -12.22
C ALA A 546 -33.40 -63.67 -12.08
N LEU A 547 -33.38 -62.32 -12.14
CA LEU A 547 -34.60 -61.51 -12.15
C LEU A 547 -35.43 -61.75 -13.41
N ARG A 548 -34.78 -61.90 -14.57
CA ARG A 548 -35.48 -62.18 -15.83
C ARG A 548 -36.15 -63.55 -15.91
N ARG A 549 -35.66 -64.54 -15.15
CA ARG A 549 -36.24 -65.89 -15.06
C ARG A 549 -37.55 -65.94 -14.24
N LEU A 550 -37.91 -64.85 -13.56
CA LEU A 550 -39.19 -64.73 -12.86
C LEU A 550 -40.32 -64.48 -13.87
N ASP A 551 -41.52 -64.97 -13.55
CA ASP A 551 -42.73 -64.68 -14.33
C ASP A 551 -43.14 -63.21 -14.18
N SER A 552 -43.94 -62.68 -15.12
CA SER A 552 -44.33 -61.26 -15.16
C SER A 552 -44.94 -60.76 -13.85
N ASP A 553 -45.81 -61.56 -13.24
CA ASP A 553 -46.51 -61.22 -12.00
C ASP A 553 -45.57 -61.22 -10.78
N ASP A 554 -44.56 -62.09 -10.79
CA ASP A 554 -43.54 -62.15 -9.75
C ASP A 554 -42.54 -61.00 -9.89
N LEU A 555 -42.18 -60.61 -11.11
CA LEU A 555 -41.30 -59.48 -11.38
C LEU A 555 -41.91 -58.14 -10.93
N ASP A 556 -43.23 -58.02 -11.01
CA ASP A 556 -44.00 -56.86 -10.57
C ASP A 556 -44.16 -56.73 -9.05
N GLN A 557 -43.76 -57.75 -8.28
CA GLN A 557 -43.78 -57.67 -6.82
C GLN A 557 -42.86 -56.54 -6.32
N PRO A 558 -43.27 -55.81 -5.25
CA PRO A 558 -42.51 -54.68 -4.73
C PRO A 558 -41.10 -55.07 -4.26
N GLU A 559 -40.88 -56.32 -3.84
CA GLU A 559 -39.55 -56.83 -3.49
C GLU A 559 -38.64 -56.95 -4.71
N ASN A 560 -39.14 -57.49 -5.83
CA ASN A 560 -38.36 -57.65 -7.05
C ASN A 560 -38.15 -56.32 -7.79
N ARG A 561 -39.11 -55.39 -7.71
CA ARG A 561 -38.92 -53.99 -8.15
C ARG A 561 -37.82 -53.26 -7.37
N ARG A 562 -37.73 -53.51 -6.04
CA ARG A 562 -36.60 -53.01 -5.23
C ARG A 562 -35.29 -53.66 -5.63
N ARG A 563 -35.27 -54.97 -5.89
CA ARG A 563 -34.07 -55.66 -6.39
C ARG A 563 -33.60 -55.09 -7.73
N LEU A 564 -34.49 -54.78 -8.67
CA LEU A 564 -34.14 -54.11 -9.93
C LEU A 564 -33.52 -52.72 -9.68
N GLN A 565 -34.07 -51.96 -8.74
CA GLN A 565 -33.50 -50.66 -8.35
C GLN A 565 -32.12 -50.81 -7.68
N GLU A 566 -31.94 -51.83 -6.83
CA GLU A 566 -30.66 -52.16 -6.21
C GLU A 566 -29.63 -52.58 -7.28
N GLN A 567 -30.01 -53.41 -8.26
CA GLN A 567 -29.16 -53.78 -9.40
C GLN A 567 -28.76 -52.54 -10.20
N SER A 568 -29.70 -51.69 -10.61
CA SER A 568 -29.41 -50.42 -11.29
C SER A 568 -28.41 -49.54 -10.52
N SER A 569 -28.55 -49.45 -9.19
CA SER A 569 -27.61 -48.69 -8.36
C SER A 569 -26.22 -49.33 -8.29
N ALA A 570 -26.16 -50.67 -8.32
CA ALA A 570 -24.93 -51.44 -8.33
C ALA A 570 -24.21 -51.32 -9.68
N GLU A 571 -24.94 -51.38 -10.80
CA GLU A 571 -24.45 -51.12 -12.15
C GLU A 571 -23.87 -49.69 -12.24
N SER A 572 -24.61 -48.68 -11.77
CA SER A 572 -24.13 -47.29 -11.73
C SER A 572 -22.84 -47.13 -10.91
N SER A 573 -22.72 -47.88 -9.81
CA SER A 573 -21.53 -47.88 -8.96
C SER A 573 -20.34 -48.56 -9.66
N ASN A 574 -20.58 -49.68 -10.35
CA ASN A 574 -19.57 -50.40 -11.11
C ASN A 574 -19.09 -49.56 -12.31
N ALA A 575 -20.01 -48.88 -13.01
CA ALA A 575 -19.71 -47.94 -14.09
C ALA A 575 -18.78 -46.81 -13.61
N ARG A 576 -19.09 -46.18 -12.46
CA ARG A 576 -18.20 -45.16 -11.86
C ARG A 576 -16.83 -45.70 -11.48
N ARG A 577 -16.73 -46.95 -11.04
CA ARG A 577 -15.44 -47.61 -10.76
C ARG A 577 -14.65 -47.82 -12.04
N LEU A 578 -15.30 -48.30 -13.10
CA LEU A 578 -14.66 -48.47 -14.40
C LEU A 578 -14.19 -47.11 -14.96
N ASP A 579 -15.00 -46.05 -14.86
CA ASP A 579 -14.59 -44.70 -15.29
C ASP A 579 -13.39 -44.15 -14.50
N ALA A 580 -13.35 -44.36 -13.17
CA ALA A 580 -12.19 -43.99 -12.37
C ALA A 580 -10.94 -44.80 -12.79
N LEU A 581 -11.14 -46.09 -13.11
CA LEU A 581 -10.08 -46.98 -13.56
C LEU A 581 -9.58 -46.61 -14.96
N THR A 582 -10.46 -46.21 -15.89
CA THR A 582 -10.06 -45.77 -17.24
C THR A 582 -9.23 -44.50 -17.18
N ARG A 583 -9.60 -43.55 -16.29
CA ARG A 583 -8.79 -42.35 -16.01
C ARG A 583 -7.41 -42.69 -15.44
N ALA A 584 -7.35 -43.59 -14.45
CA ALA A 584 -6.07 -44.03 -13.88
C ALA A 584 -5.18 -44.73 -14.93
N GLY A 585 -5.77 -45.59 -15.77
CA GLY A 585 -5.05 -46.27 -16.84
C GLY A 585 -4.52 -45.31 -17.91
N ARG A 586 -5.30 -44.27 -18.28
CA ARG A 586 -4.84 -43.21 -19.18
C ARG A 586 -3.61 -42.50 -18.62
N GLY A 587 -3.61 -42.16 -17.33
CA GLY A 587 -2.45 -41.57 -16.66
C GLY A 587 -1.21 -42.47 -16.70
N LEU A 588 -1.37 -43.79 -16.54
CA LEU A 588 -0.24 -44.72 -16.67
C LEU A 588 0.32 -44.77 -18.11
N VAL A 589 -0.56 -44.73 -19.14
CA VAL A 589 -0.12 -44.69 -20.54
C VAL A 589 0.60 -43.36 -20.85
N GLU A 590 0.11 -42.24 -20.32
CA GLU A 590 0.78 -40.94 -20.42
C GLU A 590 2.17 -40.95 -19.80
N GLU A 591 2.35 -41.63 -18.66
CA GLU A 591 3.67 -41.83 -18.07
C GLU A 591 4.57 -42.76 -18.88
N ALA A 592 4.00 -43.80 -19.49
CA ALA A 592 4.73 -44.70 -20.35
C ALA A 592 5.22 -44.01 -21.65
N VAL A 593 4.43 -43.07 -22.19
CA VAL A 593 4.80 -42.24 -23.35
C VAL A 593 6.07 -41.42 -23.10
N LYS A 594 6.29 -40.94 -21.87
CA LYS A 594 7.51 -40.17 -21.52
C LYS A 594 8.78 -41.03 -21.56
N ASN A 595 8.65 -42.33 -21.32
CA ASN A 595 9.79 -43.22 -21.20
C ASN A 595 10.23 -43.78 -22.56
N VAL A 596 11.55 -43.81 -22.81
CA VAL A 596 12.15 -44.37 -24.04
C VAL A 596 12.11 -45.89 -24.08
N GLU A 597 11.94 -46.55 -22.94
CA GLU A 597 11.89 -48.01 -22.83
C GLU A 597 10.54 -48.60 -23.30
N PHE A 598 9.52 -47.79 -23.61
CA PHE A 598 8.26 -48.27 -24.20
C PHE A 598 8.24 -48.03 -25.71
N ASP A 599 7.87 -49.06 -26.46
CA ASP A 599 7.71 -49.01 -27.92
C ASP A 599 6.31 -48.53 -28.32
N ALA A 600 6.23 -47.91 -29.50
CA ALA A 600 5.00 -47.26 -29.94
C ALA A 600 3.86 -48.24 -30.23
N GLU A 601 4.18 -49.42 -30.76
CA GLU A 601 3.18 -50.45 -31.08
C GLU A 601 2.44 -50.92 -29.82
N ARG A 602 3.14 -51.13 -28.70
CA ARG A 602 2.50 -51.49 -27.43
C ARG A 602 1.73 -50.35 -26.79
N LEU A 603 2.23 -49.13 -26.87
CA LEU A 603 1.49 -47.97 -26.37
C LEU A 603 0.21 -47.74 -27.18
N GLU A 604 0.24 -48.01 -28.48
CA GLU A 604 -0.93 -47.97 -29.36
C GLU A 604 -1.95 -49.04 -29.00
N SER A 605 -1.53 -50.30 -28.78
CA SER A 605 -2.46 -51.35 -28.34
C SER A 605 -3.06 -51.03 -26.98
N TRP A 606 -2.26 -50.49 -26.04
CA TRP A 606 -2.77 -50.00 -24.76
C TRP A 606 -3.77 -48.86 -24.92
N ALA A 607 -3.47 -47.88 -25.77
CA ALA A 607 -4.40 -46.79 -26.04
C ALA A 607 -5.72 -47.28 -26.66
N ALA A 608 -5.66 -48.26 -27.57
CA ALA A 608 -6.83 -48.87 -28.19
C ALA A 608 -7.71 -49.57 -27.14
N MET A 609 -7.11 -50.37 -26.25
CA MET A 609 -7.83 -51.04 -25.16
C MET A 609 -8.41 -50.04 -24.16
N MET A 610 -7.67 -48.97 -23.82
CA MET A 610 -8.18 -47.91 -22.95
C MET A 610 -9.38 -47.19 -23.57
N LYS A 611 -9.39 -46.99 -24.90
CA LYS A 611 -10.52 -46.42 -25.63
C LYS A 611 -11.74 -47.35 -25.60
N ALA A 612 -11.53 -48.66 -25.77
CA ALA A 612 -12.61 -49.64 -25.65
C ALA A 612 -13.22 -49.64 -24.23
N LEU A 613 -12.38 -49.68 -23.18
CA LEU A 613 -12.85 -49.60 -21.79
C LEU A 613 -13.55 -48.28 -21.48
N ASP A 614 -13.09 -47.14 -22.03
CA ASP A 614 -13.72 -45.83 -21.85
C ASP A 614 -15.10 -45.79 -22.52
N GLY A 615 -15.26 -46.38 -23.71
CA GLY A 615 -16.57 -46.55 -24.37
C GLY A 615 -17.53 -47.40 -23.53
N ILE A 616 -17.04 -48.52 -22.98
CA ILE A 616 -17.80 -49.36 -22.06
C ILE A 616 -18.25 -48.57 -20.83
N ALA A 617 -17.34 -47.81 -20.21
CA ALA A 617 -17.59 -47.08 -18.97
C ALA A 617 -18.56 -45.90 -19.13
N ARG A 618 -18.45 -45.14 -20.23
CA ARG A 618 -19.17 -43.87 -20.44
C ARG A 618 -20.51 -44.03 -21.14
N GLU A 619 -20.66 -45.05 -21.98
CA GLU A 619 -21.85 -45.23 -22.81
C GLU A 619 -22.65 -46.45 -22.37
N ARG A 620 -22.01 -47.63 -22.36
CA ARG A 620 -22.72 -48.92 -22.24
C ARG A 620 -23.16 -49.27 -20.81
N MET A 621 -22.27 -49.20 -19.81
CA MET A 621 -22.65 -49.51 -18.41
C MET A 621 -23.73 -48.55 -17.85
N PRO A 622 -23.66 -47.23 -18.11
CA PRO A 622 -24.72 -46.32 -17.70
C PRO A 622 -26.07 -46.63 -18.37
N SER A 623 -26.06 -47.02 -19.65
CA SER A 623 -27.27 -47.43 -20.36
C SER A 623 -27.93 -48.64 -19.71
N VAL A 624 -27.17 -49.70 -19.37
CA VAL A 624 -27.70 -50.86 -18.62
C VAL A 624 -28.32 -50.43 -17.29
N ALA A 625 -27.65 -49.55 -16.55
CA ALA A 625 -28.18 -49.02 -15.28
C ALA A 625 -29.49 -48.24 -15.47
N ASP A 626 -29.59 -47.43 -16.52
CA ASP A 626 -30.78 -46.64 -16.85
C ASP A 626 -31.93 -47.52 -17.33
N LEU A 627 -31.67 -48.56 -18.13
CA LEU A 627 -32.67 -49.54 -18.56
C LEU A 627 -33.25 -50.32 -17.38
N LEU A 628 -32.41 -50.75 -16.43
CA LEU A 628 -32.89 -51.39 -15.19
C LEU A 628 -33.66 -50.41 -14.29
N GLN A 629 -33.29 -49.12 -14.25
CA GLN A 629 -34.05 -48.10 -13.54
C GLN A 629 -35.41 -47.84 -14.19
N GLN A 630 -35.46 -47.83 -15.53
CA GLN A 630 -36.71 -47.73 -16.28
C GLN A 630 -37.59 -48.95 -16.02
N ALA A 631 -37.02 -50.16 -16.03
CA ALA A 631 -37.72 -51.40 -15.68
C ALA A 631 -38.28 -51.35 -14.25
N SER A 632 -37.56 -50.79 -13.27
CA SER A 632 -38.07 -50.66 -11.91
C SER A 632 -39.23 -49.65 -11.77
N ARG A 633 -39.38 -48.72 -12.72
CA ARG A 633 -40.40 -47.65 -12.72
C ARG A 633 -41.54 -47.85 -13.72
N ALA A 634 -41.39 -48.78 -14.67
CA ALA A 634 -42.37 -49.05 -15.71
C ALA A 634 -43.71 -49.55 -15.12
N PRO A 635 -44.86 -49.21 -15.70
CA PRO A 635 -46.15 -49.73 -15.25
C PRO A 635 -46.17 -51.27 -15.39
N GLY A 636 -46.66 -51.96 -14.35
CA GLY A 636 -46.83 -53.42 -14.35
C GLY A 636 -47.93 -53.90 -15.29
N ALA A 637 -48.06 -55.21 -15.45
CA ALA A 637 -49.07 -55.81 -16.30
C ALA A 637 -50.50 -55.33 -15.91
N PRO A 638 -51.42 -55.14 -16.88
CA PRO A 638 -52.81 -54.89 -16.56
C PRO A 638 -53.37 -56.10 -15.80
N SER A 639 -53.61 -55.94 -14.50
CA SER A 639 -54.26 -56.94 -13.67
C SER A 639 -55.76 -56.91 -13.93
N ASP A 640 -56.18 -57.52 -15.04
CA ASP A 640 -57.60 -57.77 -15.31
C ASP A 640 -57.98 -59.15 -14.72
N PRO A 641 -58.79 -59.24 -13.65
CA PRO A 641 -59.10 -60.51 -12.97
C PRO A 641 -60.06 -61.43 -13.75
N ALA A 642 -60.24 -61.25 -15.05
CA ALA A 642 -61.36 -61.81 -15.81
C ALA A 642 -60.99 -62.81 -16.92
N ALA A 643 -59.77 -63.36 -16.91
CA ALA A 643 -59.36 -64.40 -17.86
C ALA A 643 -58.82 -65.67 -17.17
N GLU A 644 -59.46 -66.12 -16.08
CA GLU A 644 -59.39 -67.52 -15.67
C GLU A 644 -60.44 -68.32 -16.45
N ALA A 645 -60.01 -68.98 -17.54
CA ALA A 645 -60.45 -70.29 -18.03
C ALA A 645 -60.31 -70.38 -19.56
N GLU A 646 -59.21 -70.97 -20.05
CA GLU A 646 -59.19 -72.27 -20.74
C GLU A 646 -57.72 -72.76 -20.86
N PRO A 647 -57.43 -74.05 -20.62
CA PRO A 647 -56.12 -74.62 -20.86
C PRO A 647 -56.06 -75.21 -22.28
N GLU A 648 -55.17 -74.72 -23.13
CA GLU A 648 -54.48 -75.46 -24.22
C GLU A 648 -53.92 -74.48 -25.27
N SER A 649 -52.62 -74.20 -25.19
CA SER A 649 -51.70 -74.38 -26.31
C SER A 649 -50.28 -74.06 -25.84
N THR A 650 -49.37 -75.00 -26.09
CA THR A 650 -47.94 -74.73 -26.12
C THR A 650 -47.66 -73.73 -27.24
N GLY A 651 -47.20 -72.55 -26.88
CA GLY A 651 -46.84 -71.50 -27.84
C GLY A 651 -46.07 -70.39 -27.14
N GLU A 652 -44.80 -70.26 -27.51
CA GLU A 652 -44.05 -69.01 -27.44
C GLU A 652 -44.92 -67.86 -28.00
N ASP A 653 -44.82 -66.65 -27.42
CA ASP A 653 -45.52 -65.40 -27.79
C ASP A 653 -46.79 -65.00 -26.98
N ALA A 654 -46.65 -64.86 -25.65
CA ALA A 654 -47.37 -63.80 -24.93
C ALA A 654 -46.62 -62.46 -25.14
N PRO A 655 -47.30 -61.32 -25.38
CA PRO A 655 -46.60 -60.04 -25.56
C PRO A 655 -45.87 -59.65 -24.28
N ALA A 656 -44.55 -59.47 -24.37
CA ALA A 656 -43.70 -59.10 -23.24
C ALA A 656 -44.22 -57.83 -22.56
N THR A 657 -44.21 -57.81 -21.23
CA THR A 657 -44.54 -56.61 -20.46
C THR A 657 -43.47 -55.53 -20.68
N PRO A 658 -43.81 -54.23 -20.52
CA PRO A 658 -42.81 -53.14 -20.64
C PRO A 658 -41.62 -53.29 -19.68
N VAL A 659 -41.77 -54.04 -18.57
CA VAL A 659 -40.72 -54.34 -17.61
C VAL A 659 -39.79 -55.43 -18.16
N GLU A 660 -40.35 -56.52 -18.68
CA GLU A 660 -39.58 -57.62 -19.28
C GLU A 660 -38.79 -57.15 -20.51
N GLU A 661 -39.40 -56.31 -21.36
CA GLU A 661 -38.74 -55.73 -22.53
C GLU A 661 -37.51 -54.91 -22.13
N LYS A 662 -37.61 -54.09 -21.09
CA LYS A 662 -36.49 -53.26 -20.60
C LYS A 662 -35.40 -54.08 -19.91
N VAL A 663 -35.76 -55.16 -19.21
CA VAL A 663 -34.78 -56.08 -18.64
C VAL A 663 -34.08 -56.90 -19.73
N ASP A 664 -34.80 -57.29 -20.79
CA ASP A 664 -34.24 -57.99 -21.96
C ASP A 664 -33.29 -57.09 -22.75
N GLU A 665 -33.65 -55.82 -22.95
CA GLU A 665 -32.77 -54.81 -23.55
C GLU A 665 -31.49 -54.62 -22.73
N ALA A 666 -31.62 -54.50 -21.40
CA ALA A 666 -30.49 -54.37 -20.48
C ALA A 666 -29.57 -55.61 -20.52
N LEU A 667 -30.14 -56.82 -20.54
CA LEU A 667 -29.36 -58.07 -20.58
C LEU A 667 -28.66 -58.27 -21.93
N ALA A 668 -29.27 -57.86 -23.04
CA ALA A 668 -28.65 -57.91 -24.35
C ALA A 668 -27.44 -56.96 -24.42
N GLU A 669 -27.61 -55.72 -23.95
CA GLU A 669 -26.53 -54.72 -23.91
C GLU A 669 -25.40 -55.14 -22.96
N GLN A 670 -25.75 -55.69 -21.79
CA GLN A 670 -24.79 -56.17 -20.79
C GLN A 670 -23.99 -57.38 -21.28
N LYS A 671 -24.62 -58.29 -22.04
CA LYS A 671 -23.93 -59.46 -22.60
C LYS A 671 -22.87 -59.05 -23.61
N GLU A 672 -23.22 -58.18 -24.56
CA GLU A 672 -22.27 -57.71 -25.57
C GLU A 672 -21.15 -56.87 -24.92
N LEU A 673 -21.44 -56.15 -23.83
CA LEU A 673 -20.44 -55.47 -23.01
C LEU A 673 -19.47 -56.46 -22.36
N LEU A 674 -19.98 -57.55 -21.78
CA LEU A 674 -19.16 -58.58 -21.14
C LEU A 674 -18.26 -59.29 -22.16
N ASP A 675 -18.75 -59.53 -23.38
CA ASP A 675 -17.98 -60.14 -24.46
C ASP A 675 -16.84 -59.21 -24.92
N GLU A 676 -17.13 -57.91 -25.06
CA GLU A 676 -16.11 -56.89 -25.40
C GLU A 676 -15.08 -56.73 -24.28
N PHE A 677 -15.52 -56.65 -23.03
CA PHE A 677 -14.64 -56.53 -21.87
C PHE A 677 -13.77 -57.79 -21.71
N ALA A 678 -14.34 -58.99 -21.91
CA ALA A 678 -13.57 -60.24 -21.88
C ALA A 678 -12.42 -60.21 -22.89
N ARG A 679 -12.72 -59.83 -24.14
CA ARG A 679 -11.72 -59.70 -25.20
C ARG A 679 -10.60 -58.72 -24.80
N VAL A 680 -10.96 -57.54 -24.31
CA VAL A 680 -9.98 -56.53 -23.87
C VAL A 680 -9.12 -57.04 -22.71
N THR A 681 -9.70 -57.75 -21.74
CA THR A 681 -8.93 -58.29 -20.60
C THR A 681 -7.96 -59.40 -21.00
N ASP A 682 -8.28 -60.20 -22.01
CA ASP A 682 -7.38 -61.23 -22.53
C ASP A 682 -6.23 -60.61 -23.34
N GLU A 683 -6.52 -59.63 -24.20
CA GLU A 683 -5.48 -58.84 -24.91
C GLU A 683 -4.54 -58.13 -23.92
N LEU A 684 -5.08 -57.51 -22.85
CA LEU A 684 -4.29 -56.89 -21.78
C LEU A 684 -3.34 -57.88 -21.08
N ARG A 685 -3.80 -59.12 -20.83
CA ARG A 685 -2.99 -60.15 -20.18
C ARG A 685 -1.80 -60.55 -21.04
N GLU A 686 -2.02 -60.70 -22.34
CA GLU A 686 -0.96 -61.05 -23.29
C GLU A 686 0.09 -59.95 -23.38
N ILE A 687 -0.35 -58.69 -23.51
CA ILE A 687 0.57 -57.55 -23.62
C ILE A 687 1.38 -57.37 -22.35
N LEU A 688 0.76 -57.46 -21.16
CA LEU A 688 1.48 -57.37 -19.88
C LEU A 688 2.57 -58.46 -19.77
N SER A 689 2.25 -59.69 -20.18
CA SER A 689 3.21 -60.79 -20.21
C SER A 689 4.39 -60.51 -21.15
N SER A 690 4.10 -59.98 -22.35
CA SER A 690 5.14 -59.59 -23.31
C SER A 690 6.02 -58.45 -22.79
N LEU A 691 5.44 -57.54 -22.01
CA LEU A 691 6.11 -56.38 -21.48
C LEU A 691 7.10 -56.79 -20.37
N GLU A 692 6.63 -57.59 -19.40
CA GLU A 692 7.47 -58.18 -18.36
C GLU A 692 8.67 -58.93 -18.98
N ALA A 693 8.43 -59.78 -19.99
CA ALA A 693 9.49 -60.47 -20.73
C ALA A 693 10.48 -59.50 -21.39
N SER A 694 9.98 -58.44 -22.05
CA SER A 694 10.82 -57.44 -22.71
C SER A 694 11.65 -56.60 -21.74
N THR A 695 11.17 -56.36 -20.51
CA THR A 695 11.96 -55.65 -19.50
C THR A 695 13.24 -56.43 -19.14
N PHE A 696 13.18 -57.77 -19.06
CA PHE A 696 14.35 -58.61 -18.84
C PHE A 696 15.35 -58.52 -20.00
N VAL A 697 14.85 -58.59 -21.24
CA VAL A 697 15.67 -58.43 -22.45
C VAL A 697 16.40 -57.08 -22.41
N LYS A 698 15.68 -55.98 -22.20
CA LYS A 698 16.25 -54.63 -22.22
C LYS A 698 17.27 -54.41 -21.10
N ARG A 699 17.00 -54.91 -19.89
CA ARG A 699 17.95 -54.84 -18.76
C ARG A 699 19.21 -55.66 -18.99
N LEU A 700 19.10 -56.85 -19.59
CA LEU A 700 20.27 -57.66 -19.97
C LEU A 700 21.10 -56.98 -21.08
N LYS A 701 20.44 -56.43 -22.10
CA LYS A 701 21.11 -55.65 -23.15
C LYS A 701 21.78 -54.39 -22.60
N ALA A 702 21.17 -53.71 -21.64
CA ALA A 702 21.77 -52.57 -20.96
C ALA A 702 23.03 -52.97 -20.17
N ALA A 703 22.97 -54.06 -19.41
CA ALA A 703 24.13 -54.60 -18.71
C ALA A 703 25.25 -54.99 -19.69
N SER A 704 24.89 -55.57 -20.84
CA SER A 704 25.84 -55.88 -21.93
C SER A 704 26.53 -54.63 -22.48
N ARG A 705 25.77 -53.58 -22.81
CA ARG A 705 26.31 -52.29 -23.29
C ARG A 705 27.26 -51.67 -22.26
N LYS A 706 26.91 -51.74 -20.97
CA LYS A 706 27.78 -51.21 -19.91
C LYS A 706 29.11 -51.97 -19.82
N GLN A 707 29.10 -53.30 -19.99
CA GLN A 707 30.33 -54.07 -20.07
C GLN A 707 31.17 -53.68 -21.30
N THR A 708 30.54 -53.41 -22.44
CA THR A 708 31.22 -52.91 -23.65
C THR A 708 31.88 -51.55 -23.42
N GLU A 709 31.18 -50.63 -22.75
CA GLU A 709 31.72 -49.32 -22.39
C GLU A 709 32.91 -49.43 -21.42
N ILE A 710 32.81 -50.31 -20.42
CA ILE A 710 33.92 -50.60 -19.49
C ILE A 710 35.13 -51.15 -20.27
N ALA A 711 34.93 -52.12 -21.17
CA ALA A 711 36.00 -52.65 -22.01
C ALA A 711 36.66 -51.54 -22.85
N ALA A 712 35.86 -50.66 -23.47
CA ALA A 712 36.36 -49.53 -24.25
C ALA A 712 37.17 -48.52 -23.40
N SER A 713 36.70 -48.19 -22.20
CA SER A 713 37.41 -47.28 -21.28
C SER A 713 38.75 -47.86 -20.80
N LEU A 714 38.78 -49.17 -20.51
CA LEU A 714 40.01 -49.89 -20.15
C LEU A 714 40.95 -49.99 -21.35
N HIS A 715 40.42 -50.17 -22.56
CA HIS A 715 41.21 -50.18 -23.80
C HIS A 715 41.96 -48.87 -24.05
N GLN A 716 41.31 -47.72 -23.81
CA GLN A 716 41.92 -46.40 -24.00
C GLN A 716 43.11 -46.15 -23.08
N THR A 717 43.08 -46.72 -21.87
CA THR A 717 44.13 -46.54 -20.85
C THR A 717 45.14 -47.67 -20.82
N LEU A 718 44.93 -48.72 -21.62
CA LEU A 718 45.80 -49.89 -21.70
C LEU A 718 47.25 -49.54 -22.11
N PRO A 719 47.52 -48.70 -23.13
CA PRO A 719 48.88 -48.39 -23.58
C PRO A 719 49.77 -47.81 -22.46
N ASP A 720 49.18 -46.99 -21.58
CA ASP A 720 49.89 -46.27 -20.52
C ASP A 720 49.99 -47.06 -19.20
N SER A 721 49.24 -48.16 -19.08
CA SER A 721 49.14 -48.95 -17.85
C SER A 721 49.73 -50.37 -17.99
N PHE A 722 49.94 -50.86 -19.20
CA PHE A 722 50.36 -52.23 -19.47
C PHE A 722 51.74 -52.57 -18.85
N GLY A 723 51.81 -53.69 -18.12
CA GLY A 723 53.05 -54.19 -17.49
C GLY A 723 53.53 -53.41 -16.26
N LEU A 724 52.82 -52.36 -15.85
CA LEU A 724 53.14 -51.58 -14.64
C LEU A 724 52.48 -52.19 -13.39
N SER A 725 53.10 -52.04 -12.23
CA SER A 725 52.46 -52.36 -10.95
C SER A 725 51.59 -51.19 -10.48
N ARG A 726 50.56 -51.45 -9.66
CA ARG A 726 49.62 -50.44 -9.14
C ARG A 726 50.28 -49.15 -8.64
N HIS A 727 51.43 -49.25 -7.99
CA HIS A 727 52.15 -48.09 -7.44
C HIS A 727 52.86 -47.22 -8.48
N ARG A 728 53.11 -47.76 -9.69
CA ARG A 728 53.76 -47.05 -10.81
C ARG A 728 52.76 -46.40 -11.78
N LEU A 729 51.47 -46.66 -11.61
CA LEU A 729 50.41 -46.04 -12.39
C LEU A 729 50.29 -44.53 -12.08
N THR A 730 49.89 -43.74 -13.08
CA THR A 730 49.56 -42.32 -12.87
C THR A 730 48.32 -42.19 -11.98
N GLN A 731 48.17 -41.03 -11.33
CA GLN A 731 47.00 -40.76 -10.48
C GLN A 731 45.68 -40.88 -11.29
N GLN A 732 45.69 -40.43 -12.54
CA GLN A 732 44.55 -40.51 -13.45
C GLN A 732 44.16 -41.97 -13.75
N THR A 733 45.12 -42.82 -14.13
CA THR A 733 44.84 -44.26 -14.39
C THR A 733 44.38 -45.01 -13.14
N ARG A 734 44.88 -44.65 -11.95
CA ARG A 734 44.43 -45.24 -10.68
C ARG A 734 43.02 -44.80 -10.32
N ALA A 735 42.67 -43.54 -10.58
CA ALA A 735 41.33 -43.03 -10.36
C ALA A 735 40.33 -43.74 -11.28
N LEU A 736 40.67 -43.87 -12.57
CA LEU A 736 39.84 -44.58 -13.55
C LEU A 736 39.68 -46.07 -13.19
N ALA A 737 40.74 -46.78 -12.80
CA ALA A 737 40.63 -48.16 -12.34
C ALA A 737 39.73 -48.31 -11.09
N ALA A 738 39.77 -47.33 -10.18
CA ALA A 738 38.90 -47.30 -9.01
C ALA A 738 37.43 -47.00 -9.36
N GLU A 739 37.20 -46.13 -10.34
CA GLU A 739 35.88 -45.86 -10.91
C GLU A 739 35.33 -47.11 -11.59
N THR A 740 36.11 -47.74 -12.49
CA THR A 740 35.73 -49.00 -13.15
C THR A 740 35.38 -50.08 -12.13
N ALA A 741 36.15 -50.21 -11.04
CA ALA A 741 35.87 -51.19 -9.99
C ALA A 741 34.54 -50.93 -9.29
N ARG A 742 34.20 -49.66 -9.02
CA ARG A 742 32.90 -49.28 -8.47
C ARG A 742 31.77 -49.59 -9.45
N THR A 743 31.91 -49.20 -10.71
CA THR A 743 30.92 -49.49 -11.76
C THR A 743 30.72 -51.00 -11.91
N GLN A 744 31.78 -51.81 -11.85
CA GLN A 744 31.66 -53.26 -11.90
C GLN A 744 30.91 -53.84 -10.69
N GLU A 745 31.08 -53.27 -9.51
CA GLU A 745 30.33 -53.68 -8.33
C GLU A 745 28.83 -53.29 -8.43
N GLU A 746 28.53 -52.11 -8.97
CA GLU A 746 27.16 -51.70 -9.29
C GLU A 746 26.53 -52.63 -10.34
N GLN A 747 27.26 -52.97 -11.40
CA GLN A 747 26.81 -53.91 -12.43
C GLN A 747 26.56 -55.31 -11.86
N SER A 748 27.42 -55.79 -10.95
CA SER A 748 27.20 -57.06 -10.23
C SER A 748 25.88 -57.04 -9.46
N ARG A 749 25.54 -55.95 -8.78
CA ARG A 749 24.25 -55.80 -8.07
C ARG A 749 23.08 -55.72 -9.05
N ALA A 750 23.19 -54.95 -10.12
CA ALA A 750 22.16 -54.85 -11.15
C ALA A 750 21.83 -56.22 -11.76
N ILE A 751 22.86 -57.01 -12.09
CA ILE A 751 22.68 -58.37 -12.64
C ILE A 751 22.13 -59.33 -11.59
N HIS A 752 22.52 -59.18 -10.32
CA HIS A 752 21.90 -59.94 -9.24
C HIS A 752 20.40 -59.66 -9.15
N HIS A 753 19.98 -58.40 -9.25
CA HIS A 753 18.57 -58.04 -9.29
C HIS A 753 17.84 -58.63 -10.50
N ILE A 754 18.46 -58.61 -11.69
CA ILE A 754 17.90 -59.27 -12.88
C ILE A 754 17.70 -60.78 -12.59
N GLN A 755 18.70 -61.44 -12.02
CA GLN A 755 18.66 -62.86 -11.71
C GLN A 755 17.56 -63.20 -10.69
N THR A 756 17.42 -62.42 -9.61
CA THR A 756 16.39 -62.64 -8.59
C THR A 756 14.99 -62.34 -9.11
N ASP A 757 14.85 -61.28 -9.93
CA ASP A 757 13.57 -60.92 -10.55
C ASP A 757 13.13 -62.02 -11.54
N LEU A 758 14.08 -62.55 -12.34
CA LEU A 758 13.84 -63.66 -13.27
C LEU A 758 13.43 -64.95 -12.54
N GLU A 759 14.05 -65.24 -11.39
CA GLU A 759 13.69 -66.37 -10.53
C GLU A 759 12.26 -66.24 -9.97
N ALA A 760 11.91 -65.07 -9.44
CA ALA A 760 10.55 -64.79 -8.96
C ALA A 760 9.51 -64.83 -10.08
N TYR A 761 9.88 -64.39 -11.29
CA TYR A 761 9.01 -64.47 -12.47
C TYR A 761 8.79 -65.93 -12.90
N TYR A 762 9.85 -66.72 -12.99
CA TYR A 762 9.77 -68.14 -13.33
C TYR A 762 8.91 -68.92 -12.33
N GLN A 763 8.97 -68.63 -11.03
CA GLN A 763 8.12 -69.27 -10.03
C GLN A 763 6.61 -69.08 -10.30
N ARG A 764 6.23 -67.98 -10.96
CA ARG A 764 4.84 -67.65 -11.29
C ARG A 764 4.38 -68.25 -12.63
N LYS A 765 5.20 -68.17 -13.68
CA LYS A 765 4.82 -68.56 -15.05
C LYS A 765 5.28 -69.97 -15.46
N GLN A 766 6.32 -70.50 -14.83
CA GLN A 766 6.89 -71.84 -15.07
C GLN A 766 7.24 -72.17 -16.54
N GLU A 767 7.55 -71.16 -17.36
CA GLU A 767 7.97 -71.39 -18.75
C GLU A 767 9.45 -71.84 -18.84
N PRO A 768 9.79 -72.78 -19.75
CA PRO A 768 11.12 -73.40 -19.82
C PRO A 768 12.22 -72.44 -20.30
N ILE A 769 11.87 -71.41 -21.08
CA ILE A 769 12.82 -70.44 -21.65
C ILE A 769 13.51 -69.64 -20.53
N TYR A 770 12.74 -69.11 -19.57
CA TYR A 770 13.30 -68.34 -18.44
C TYR A 770 14.12 -69.23 -17.50
N LYS A 771 13.72 -70.49 -17.32
CA LYS A 771 14.49 -71.47 -16.53
C LYS A 771 15.88 -71.68 -17.12
N ASN A 772 15.98 -71.87 -18.43
CA ASN A 772 17.24 -72.12 -19.11
C ASN A 772 18.22 -70.95 -18.90
N VAL A 773 17.76 -69.71 -19.10
CA VAL A 773 18.60 -68.52 -18.88
C VAL A 773 18.98 -68.38 -17.40
N LEU A 774 18.05 -68.61 -16.47
CA LEU A 774 18.32 -68.53 -15.03
C LEU A 774 19.36 -69.57 -14.58
N ASP A 775 19.25 -70.81 -15.05
CA ASP A 775 20.20 -71.88 -14.77
C ASP A 775 21.58 -71.53 -15.34
N GLN A 776 21.65 -71.01 -16.58
CA GLN A 776 22.91 -70.52 -17.16
C GLN A 776 23.55 -69.38 -16.35
N MET A 777 22.74 -68.42 -15.83
CA MET A 777 23.24 -67.34 -14.98
C MET A 777 23.84 -67.87 -13.66
N LYS A 778 23.16 -68.84 -13.03
CA LYS A 778 23.59 -69.50 -11.79
C LYS A 778 24.86 -70.32 -12.00
N ASP A 779 24.86 -71.19 -13.01
CA ASP A 779 25.98 -72.09 -13.32
C ASP A 779 27.27 -71.32 -13.66
N ARG A 780 27.15 -70.21 -14.40
CA ARG A 780 28.31 -69.37 -14.74
C ARG A 780 28.68 -68.38 -13.64
N SER A 781 27.91 -68.30 -12.55
CA SER A 781 28.16 -67.41 -11.41
C SER A 781 28.40 -65.95 -11.81
N VAL A 782 27.62 -65.44 -12.77
CA VAL A 782 27.83 -64.13 -13.42
C VAL A 782 28.01 -62.98 -12.42
N VAL A 783 27.19 -62.94 -11.37
CA VAL A 783 27.23 -61.92 -10.31
C VAL A 783 28.59 -61.86 -9.61
N SER A 784 29.15 -63.03 -9.30
CA SER A 784 30.45 -63.15 -8.64
C SER A 784 31.58 -62.76 -9.58
N GLN A 785 31.52 -63.23 -10.83
CA GLN A 785 32.57 -63.02 -11.83
C GLN A 785 32.74 -61.54 -12.19
N ILE A 786 31.63 -60.83 -12.41
CA ILE A 786 31.63 -59.39 -12.70
C ILE A 786 32.19 -58.58 -11.52
N ARG A 787 31.88 -58.97 -10.27
CA ARG A 787 32.47 -58.34 -9.08
C ARG A 787 33.98 -58.57 -8.98
N THR A 788 34.44 -59.78 -9.26
CA THR A 788 35.87 -60.12 -9.26
C THR A 788 36.63 -59.29 -10.30
N MET A 789 36.06 -59.04 -11.47
CA MET A 789 36.68 -58.18 -12.50
C MET A 789 36.96 -56.76 -12.01
N GLY A 790 36.08 -56.19 -11.16
CA GLY A 790 36.33 -54.91 -10.52
C GLY A 790 37.58 -54.93 -9.64
N GLN A 791 37.80 -56.01 -8.88
CA GLN A 791 39.00 -56.21 -8.08
C GLN A 791 40.26 -56.38 -8.94
N GLU A 792 40.14 -57.09 -10.06
CA GLU A 792 41.24 -57.26 -11.02
C GLU A 792 41.67 -55.92 -11.66
N SER A 793 40.73 -55.02 -11.94
CA SER A 793 41.02 -53.66 -12.42
C SER A 793 41.85 -52.87 -11.41
N LEU A 794 41.54 -52.95 -10.11
CA LEU A 794 42.32 -52.31 -9.03
C LEU A 794 43.76 -52.83 -8.93
N LEU A 795 44.00 -54.08 -9.35
CA LEU A 795 45.31 -54.73 -9.38
C LEU A 795 46.08 -54.46 -10.68
N ASN A 796 45.56 -53.61 -11.56
CA ASN A 796 46.12 -53.31 -12.89
C ASN A 796 46.18 -54.55 -13.81
N LEU A 797 45.24 -55.48 -13.68
CA LEU A 797 45.08 -56.60 -14.61
C LEU A 797 44.20 -56.21 -15.81
N GLY A 798 44.38 -54.99 -16.34
CA GLY A 798 43.48 -54.37 -17.33
C GLY A 798 43.23 -55.22 -18.57
N GLY A 799 44.25 -55.92 -19.09
CA GLY A 799 44.08 -56.82 -20.24
C GLY A 799 43.16 -58.02 -19.98
N ARG A 800 43.13 -58.55 -18.75
CA ARG A 800 42.19 -59.61 -18.35
C ARG A 800 40.78 -59.05 -18.15
N SER A 801 40.69 -57.89 -17.51
CA SER A 801 39.41 -57.21 -17.27
C SER A 801 38.71 -56.82 -18.58
N ILE A 802 39.47 -56.41 -19.61
CA ILE A 802 38.95 -56.14 -20.96
C ILE A 802 38.32 -57.40 -21.57
N ALA A 803 39.11 -58.49 -21.70
CA ALA A 803 38.63 -59.72 -22.32
C ALA A 803 37.43 -60.33 -21.56
N ALA A 804 37.43 -60.23 -20.23
CA ALA A 804 36.31 -60.65 -19.40
C ALA A 804 35.07 -59.76 -19.61
N SER A 805 35.23 -58.43 -19.73
CA SER A 805 34.13 -57.51 -20.02
C SER A 805 33.50 -57.76 -21.38
N GLU A 806 34.31 -57.98 -22.43
CA GLU A 806 33.80 -58.36 -23.76
C GLU A 806 33.04 -59.70 -23.71
N PHE A 807 33.61 -60.72 -23.05
CA PHE A 807 32.95 -62.01 -22.88
C PHE A 807 31.59 -61.90 -22.18
N TRP A 808 31.51 -61.10 -21.11
CA TRP A 808 30.25 -60.90 -20.41
C TRP A 808 29.27 -60.02 -21.18
N ALA A 809 29.74 -59.04 -21.95
CA ALA A 809 28.89 -58.28 -22.86
C ALA A 809 28.18 -59.22 -23.85
N ASP A 810 28.93 -60.08 -24.54
CA ASP A 810 28.39 -61.05 -25.50
C ASP A 810 27.46 -62.07 -24.83
N THR A 811 27.84 -62.58 -23.65
CA THR A 811 27.03 -63.57 -22.93
C THR A 811 25.70 -62.99 -22.46
N LEU A 812 25.71 -61.76 -21.93
CA LEU A 812 24.50 -61.06 -21.49
C LEU A 812 23.58 -60.74 -22.68
N ASP A 813 24.15 -60.35 -23.82
CA ASP A 813 23.37 -60.09 -25.04
C ASP A 813 22.74 -61.37 -25.60
N ARG A 814 23.50 -62.47 -25.67
CA ARG A 814 22.97 -63.79 -26.06
C ARG A 814 21.82 -64.24 -25.15
N TRP A 815 21.95 -64.07 -23.84
CA TRP A 815 20.85 -64.38 -22.92
C TRP A 815 19.63 -63.48 -23.17
N ALA A 816 19.84 -62.21 -23.49
CA ALA A 816 18.77 -61.33 -23.89
C ALA A 816 18.08 -61.84 -25.18
N GLU A 817 18.85 -62.26 -26.18
CA GLU A 817 18.33 -62.84 -27.43
C GLU A 817 17.53 -64.13 -27.23
N GLU A 818 17.98 -65.02 -26.34
CA GLU A 818 17.23 -66.23 -25.97
C GLU A 818 15.85 -65.89 -25.35
N LEU A 819 15.74 -64.75 -24.66
CA LEU A 819 14.48 -64.26 -24.10
C LEU A 819 13.63 -63.46 -25.10
N ILE A 820 14.18 -63.02 -26.24
CA ILE A 820 13.40 -62.29 -27.26
C ILE A 820 12.26 -63.17 -27.78
N ALA A 821 12.50 -64.46 -28.03
CA ALA A 821 11.49 -65.40 -28.51
C ALA A 821 10.29 -65.54 -27.55
N ALA A 822 10.47 -65.26 -26.25
CA ALA A 822 9.40 -65.24 -25.26
C ALA A 822 8.76 -63.84 -25.09
N ALA A 823 9.46 -62.78 -25.49
CA ALA A 823 8.98 -61.39 -25.47
C ALA A 823 8.23 -61.00 -26.75
N SER A 824 8.52 -61.67 -27.87
CA SER A 824 7.76 -61.61 -29.12
C SER A 824 6.62 -62.61 -29.06
N GLY A 825 5.50 -62.24 -28.44
CA GLY A 825 4.23 -62.82 -28.89
C GLY A 825 4.07 -62.40 -30.35
N GLU A 826 3.93 -63.33 -31.28
CA GLU A 826 3.67 -63.00 -32.69
C GLU A 826 2.38 -62.17 -32.76
N PRO A 827 2.45 -60.88 -33.11
CA PRO A 827 1.26 -60.13 -33.43
C PRO A 827 0.76 -60.69 -34.77
N GLN A 828 -0.51 -61.07 -34.83
CA GLN A 828 -1.16 -61.22 -36.13
C GLN A 828 -0.97 -59.92 -36.90
N GLN A 829 -0.18 -59.97 -37.97
CA GLN A 829 -0.09 -58.89 -38.94
C GLN A 829 -1.49 -58.65 -39.52
N GLN A 830 -2.24 -57.73 -38.92
CA GLN A 830 -3.32 -57.09 -39.62
C GLN A 830 -2.68 -56.24 -40.71
N GLN A 831 -2.92 -56.67 -41.95
CA GLN A 831 -2.61 -55.91 -43.15
C GLN A 831 -3.08 -54.47 -42.96
N GLN A 832 -2.11 -53.56 -43.02
CA GLN A 832 -2.30 -52.12 -43.03
C GLN A 832 -3.08 -51.77 -44.31
N GLY A 833 -4.40 -51.82 -44.22
CA GLY A 833 -5.30 -51.33 -45.25
C GLY A 833 -5.36 -49.82 -45.17
N ASP A 834 -4.76 -49.13 -46.14
CA ASP A 834 -4.98 -47.73 -46.55
C ASP A 834 -5.49 -46.79 -45.43
N SER A 835 -4.80 -46.75 -44.28
CA SER A 835 -5.17 -45.90 -43.15
C SER A 835 -4.63 -44.49 -43.38
N LYS A 836 -5.51 -43.49 -43.39
CA LYS A 836 -5.18 -42.06 -43.57
C LYS A 836 -4.48 -41.45 -42.33
N SER A 837 -3.86 -42.26 -41.48
CA SER A 837 -3.27 -41.85 -40.19
C SER A 837 -1.77 -42.12 -40.16
N LEU A 838 -1.04 -41.32 -39.38
CA LEU A 838 0.40 -41.51 -39.23
C LEU A 838 0.70 -42.80 -38.45
N PRO A 839 1.79 -43.50 -38.81
CA PRO A 839 2.33 -44.59 -38.01
C PRO A 839 2.49 -44.22 -36.52
N PRO A 840 2.16 -45.13 -35.57
CA PRO A 840 2.25 -44.86 -34.14
C PRO A 840 3.64 -44.40 -33.68
N GLU A 841 4.71 -44.89 -34.30
CA GLU A 841 6.09 -44.47 -34.01
C GLU A 841 6.34 -42.97 -34.24
N LEU A 842 5.73 -42.41 -35.29
CA LEU A 842 5.85 -40.99 -35.62
C LEU A 842 5.00 -40.16 -34.65
N VAL A 843 3.81 -40.63 -34.30
CA VAL A 843 2.93 -39.99 -33.30
C VAL A 843 3.62 -39.93 -31.94
N LEU A 844 4.23 -41.04 -31.48
CA LEU A 844 4.97 -41.08 -30.22
C LEU A 844 6.12 -40.07 -30.19
N ARG A 845 6.89 -39.96 -31.30
CA ARG A 845 7.98 -38.98 -31.41
C ARG A 845 7.47 -37.54 -31.34
N ILE A 846 6.34 -37.22 -31.99
CA ILE A 846 5.70 -35.90 -31.91
C ILE A 846 5.26 -35.60 -30.48
N MET A 847 4.64 -36.57 -29.79
CA MET A 847 4.21 -36.40 -28.39
C MET A 847 5.38 -36.17 -27.44
N LYS A 848 6.48 -36.91 -27.61
CA LYS A 848 7.72 -36.70 -26.85
C LYS A 848 8.30 -35.31 -27.10
N ALA A 849 8.37 -34.88 -28.37
CA ALA A 849 8.84 -33.54 -28.71
C ALA A 849 7.96 -32.43 -28.11
N LEU A 850 6.63 -32.59 -28.13
CA LEU A 850 5.70 -31.68 -27.46
C LEU A 850 5.95 -31.61 -25.95
N HIS A 851 6.13 -32.76 -25.29
CA HIS A 851 6.42 -32.81 -23.86
C HIS A 851 7.74 -32.12 -23.51
N ASP A 852 8.80 -32.42 -24.27
CA ASP A 852 10.12 -31.83 -24.07
C ASP A 852 10.10 -30.31 -24.31
N GLU A 853 9.33 -29.83 -25.30
CA GLU A 853 9.18 -28.39 -25.58
C GLU A 853 8.44 -27.67 -24.43
N MET A 854 7.40 -28.31 -23.86
CA MET A 854 6.71 -27.77 -22.69
C MET A 854 7.64 -27.67 -21.48
N GLN A 855 8.44 -28.69 -21.21
CA GLN A 855 9.44 -28.69 -20.14
C GLN A 855 10.49 -27.59 -20.36
N LEU A 856 11.04 -27.51 -21.57
CA LEU A 856 12.03 -26.50 -21.95
C LEU A 856 11.50 -25.08 -21.73
N ARG A 857 10.22 -24.84 -22.01
CA ARG A 857 9.59 -23.54 -21.78
C ARG A 857 9.52 -23.17 -20.30
N GLU A 858 9.12 -24.09 -19.42
CA GLU A 858 9.06 -23.80 -17.99
C GLU A 858 10.45 -23.50 -17.42
N GLU A 859 11.49 -24.18 -17.89
CA GLU A 859 12.87 -23.90 -17.49
C GLU A 859 13.42 -22.59 -18.07
N THR A 860 13.00 -22.23 -19.28
CA THR A 860 13.31 -20.92 -19.88
C THR A 860 12.68 -19.79 -19.06
N ARG A 861 11.45 -19.97 -18.56
CA ARG A 861 10.78 -19.01 -17.67
C ARG A 861 11.50 -18.85 -16.33
N GLU A 862 11.91 -19.97 -15.72
CA GLU A 862 12.70 -19.92 -14.49
C GLU A 862 14.03 -19.18 -14.73
N MET A 863 14.73 -19.51 -15.81
CA MET A 863 16.01 -18.89 -16.13
C MET A 863 15.88 -17.36 -16.24
N GLU A 864 14.82 -16.85 -16.86
CA GLU A 864 14.55 -15.41 -16.92
C GLU A 864 14.40 -14.77 -15.54
N GLY A 865 13.70 -15.45 -14.61
CA GLY A 865 13.55 -15.00 -13.21
C GLY A 865 14.88 -14.89 -12.46
N THR A 866 15.89 -15.67 -12.85
CA THR A 866 17.24 -15.63 -12.26
C THR A 866 18.19 -14.63 -12.92
N ARG A 867 17.79 -13.97 -14.01
CA ARG A 867 18.65 -13.04 -14.77
C ARG A 867 19.31 -11.96 -13.91
N PRO A 868 18.62 -11.30 -12.95
CA PRO A 868 19.25 -10.29 -12.09
C PRO A 868 20.28 -10.87 -11.09
N ALA A 869 20.22 -12.18 -10.81
CA ALA A 869 21.10 -12.84 -9.83
C ALA A 869 22.50 -13.16 -10.39
N PHE A 870 22.62 -13.30 -11.72
CA PHE A 870 23.83 -13.83 -12.35
C PHE A 870 24.58 -12.76 -13.16
N ALA A 871 25.91 -12.85 -13.13
CA ALA A 871 26.74 -12.11 -14.06
C ALA A 871 26.46 -12.54 -15.52
N PRO A 872 26.59 -11.65 -16.53
CA PRO A 872 26.20 -11.96 -17.91
C PRO A 872 26.85 -13.22 -18.50
N ASP A 873 28.11 -13.51 -18.15
CA ASP A 873 28.86 -14.68 -18.58
C ASP A 873 28.38 -15.97 -17.90
N VAL A 874 28.10 -15.92 -16.59
CA VAL A 874 27.53 -17.05 -15.83
C VAL A 874 26.13 -17.37 -16.35
N TYR A 875 25.31 -16.34 -16.54
CA TYR A 875 23.97 -16.48 -17.09
C TYR A 875 24.01 -17.13 -18.49
N ALA A 876 24.88 -16.64 -19.38
CA ALA A 876 25.06 -17.22 -20.70
C ALA A 876 25.46 -18.71 -20.65
N SER A 877 26.32 -19.11 -19.70
CA SER A 877 26.70 -20.51 -19.53
C SER A 877 25.52 -21.40 -19.10
N LYS A 878 24.56 -20.86 -18.33
CA LYS A 878 23.36 -21.55 -17.86
C LYS A 878 22.24 -21.61 -18.92
N VAL A 879 22.21 -20.68 -19.88
CA VAL A 879 21.26 -20.71 -21.00
C VAL A 879 21.68 -21.71 -22.10
N ARG A 880 22.98 -21.97 -22.28
CA ARG A 880 23.48 -22.90 -23.32
C ARG A 880 22.84 -24.30 -23.32
N PRO A 881 22.63 -24.98 -22.17
CA PRO A 881 21.89 -26.24 -22.15
C PRO A 881 20.49 -26.13 -22.75
N LEU A 882 19.77 -25.04 -22.51
CA LEU A 882 18.43 -24.79 -23.08
C LEU A 882 18.50 -24.67 -24.60
N GLU A 883 19.51 -23.97 -25.12
CA GLU A 883 19.76 -23.87 -26.57
C GLU A 883 19.98 -25.25 -27.19
N TYR A 884 20.80 -26.11 -26.56
CA TYR A 884 21.07 -27.45 -27.05
C TYR A 884 19.83 -28.34 -27.02
N THR A 885 19.05 -28.29 -25.94
CA THR A 885 17.77 -29.01 -25.85
C THR A 885 16.80 -28.56 -26.94
N GLN A 886 16.65 -27.25 -27.18
CA GLN A 886 15.83 -26.73 -28.27
C GLN A 886 16.27 -27.28 -29.63
N SER A 887 17.59 -27.33 -29.87
CA SER A 887 18.15 -27.83 -31.13
C SER A 887 17.88 -29.33 -31.32
N ASP A 888 17.95 -30.10 -30.24
CA ASP A 888 17.70 -31.55 -30.24
C ASP A 888 16.22 -31.87 -30.51
N ILE A 889 15.29 -31.16 -29.85
CA ILE A 889 13.84 -31.31 -30.10
C ILE A 889 13.53 -30.99 -31.56
N ARG A 890 14.08 -29.89 -32.08
CA ARG A 890 13.91 -29.48 -33.48
C ARG A 890 14.42 -30.55 -34.45
N GLN A 891 15.59 -31.12 -34.19
CA GLN A 891 16.16 -32.18 -35.04
C GLN A 891 15.24 -33.41 -35.07
N ARG A 892 14.69 -33.82 -33.93
CA ARG A 892 13.72 -34.92 -33.87
C ARG A 892 12.46 -34.64 -34.70
N ILE A 893 11.98 -33.39 -34.73
CA ILE A 893 10.86 -32.99 -35.61
C ILE A 893 11.26 -33.03 -37.10
N ASP A 894 12.46 -32.57 -37.47
CA ASP A 894 12.97 -32.65 -38.84
C ASP A 894 13.06 -34.12 -39.33
N GLU A 895 13.51 -35.02 -38.46
CA GLU A 895 13.56 -36.46 -38.72
C GLU A 895 12.16 -37.04 -38.93
N VAL A 896 11.18 -36.66 -38.10
CA VAL A 896 9.77 -37.06 -38.30
C VAL A 896 9.24 -36.57 -39.65
N VAL A 897 9.50 -35.32 -40.05
CA VAL A 897 9.08 -34.80 -41.36
C VAL A 897 9.69 -35.62 -42.50
N THR A 898 10.98 -35.95 -42.39
CA THR A 898 11.70 -36.75 -43.38
C THR A 898 11.11 -38.16 -43.49
N ASP A 899 10.78 -38.79 -42.36
CA ASP A 899 10.19 -40.12 -42.32
C ASP A 899 8.76 -40.12 -42.90
N ILE A 900 7.94 -39.10 -42.63
CA ILE A 900 6.60 -38.95 -43.23
C ILE A 900 6.72 -38.86 -44.76
N GLN A 901 7.71 -38.13 -45.27
CA GLN A 901 7.95 -38.02 -46.72
C GLN A 901 8.40 -39.34 -47.35
N ALA A 902 9.13 -40.17 -46.60
CA ALA A 902 9.60 -41.48 -47.04
C ALA A 902 8.48 -42.53 -47.09
N LEU A 903 7.32 -42.30 -46.44
CA LEU A 903 6.18 -43.21 -46.47
C LEU A 903 5.60 -43.37 -47.89
N PRO A 904 5.07 -44.55 -48.25
CA PRO A 904 4.39 -44.76 -49.53
C PRO A 904 3.22 -43.78 -49.71
N GLY A 905 3.36 -42.82 -50.64
CA GLY A 905 2.34 -41.77 -50.85
C GLY A 905 2.30 -40.67 -49.77
N GLY A 906 3.27 -40.63 -48.84
CA GLY A 906 3.25 -39.76 -47.66
C GLY A 906 3.10 -38.26 -47.99
N ALA A 907 3.79 -37.76 -49.02
CA ALA A 907 3.65 -36.37 -49.46
C ALA A 907 2.25 -36.01 -50.00
N ARG A 908 1.49 -36.99 -50.49
CA ARG A 908 0.10 -36.79 -50.98
C ARG A 908 -0.91 -36.94 -49.85
N THR A 909 -0.70 -37.89 -48.95
CA THR A 909 -1.64 -38.23 -47.88
C THR A 909 -1.49 -37.29 -46.67
N PHE A 910 -0.25 -36.89 -46.33
CA PHE A 910 0.10 -36.14 -45.11
C PHE A 910 0.69 -34.75 -45.39
N GLY A 911 0.31 -34.14 -46.51
CA GLY A 911 0.88 -32.84 -46.93
C GLY A 911 0.62 -31.71 -45.93
N LYS A 912 -0.52 -31.73 -45.23
CA LYS A 912 -0.87 -30.73 -44.21
C LYS A 912 -0.02 -30.90 -42.95
N GLU A 913 0.17 -32.13 -42.53
CA GLU A 913 0.99 -32.52 -41.37
C GLU A 913 2.45 -32.14 -41.61
N ILE A 914 2.99 -32.45 -42.79
CA ILE A 914 4.34 -32.03 -43.20
C ILE A 914 4.48 -30.51 -43.14
N GLN A 915 3.52 -29.76 -43.68
CA GLN A 915 3.56 -28.30 -43.70
C GLN A 915 3.57 -27.73 -42.29
N LEU A 916 2.75 -28.28 -41.40
CA LEU A 916 2.60 -27.80 -40.03
C LEU A 916 3.81 -28.17 -39.16
N LEU A 917 4.36 -29.39 -39.28
CA LEU A 917 5.61 -29.78 -38.60
C LEU A 917 6.83 -29.03 -39.14
N SER A 918 6.84 -28.66 -40.43
CA SER A 918 7.89 -27.78 -40.98
C SER A 918 7.82 -26.39 -40.36
N LEU A 919 6.61 -25.86 -40.15
CA LEU A 919 6.42 -24.59 -39.44
C LEU A 919 6.89 -24.69 -37.98
N VAL A 920 6.59 -25.79 -37.27
CA VAL A 920 7.13 -26.06 -35.94
C VAL A 920 8.66 -26.00 -35.95
N SER A 921 9.32 -26.68 -36.88
CA SER A 921 10.79 -26.67 -36.98
C SER A 921 11.35 -25.28 -37.22
N ASP A 922 10.69 -24.45 -38.05
CA ASP A 922 11.09 -23.07 -38.30
C ASP A 922 10.94 -22.19 -37.04
N VAL A 923 9.86 -22.33 -36.28
CA VAL A 923 9.65 -21.63 -35.00
C VAL A 923 10.68 -22.08 -33.96
N MET A 924 10.95 -23.38 -33.83
CA MET A 924 11.98 -23.90 -32.93
C MET A 924 13.39 -23.41 -33.33
N ARG A 925 13.66 -23.21 -34.63
CA ARG A 925 14.90 -22.58 -35.11
C ARG A 925 15.01 -21.13 -34.65
N GLN A 926 13.90 -20.38 -34.66
CA GLN A 926 13.85 -19.02 -34.12
C GLN A 926 14.10 -19.02 -32.61
N SER A 927 13.40 -19.87 -31.85
CA SER A 927 13.62 -20.03 -30.40
C SER A 927 15.09 -20.29 -30.08
N ARG A 928 15.74 -21.22 -30.80
CA ARG A 928 17.18 -21.49 -30.65
C ARG A 928 18.04 -20.24 -30.91
N ALA A 929 17.72 -19.45 -31.93
CA ALA A 929 18.46 -18.22 -32.25
C ALA A 929 18.29 -17.13 -31.17
N VAL A 930 17.19 -17.12 -30.44
CA VAL A 930 16.99 -16.27 -29.26
C VAL A 930 17.85 -16.77 -28.09
N LEU A 931 17.78 -18.07 -27.77
CA LEU A 931 18.55 -18.69 -26.69
C LEU A 931 20.08 -18.61 -26.93
N ALA A 932 20.52 -18.63 -28.18
CA ALA A 932 21.93 -18.43 -28.56
C ALA A 932 22.44 -16.99 -28.28
N ARG A 933 21.54 -16.01 -28.14
CA ARG A 933 21.82 -14.62 -27.73
C ARG A 933 21.71 -14.42 -26.21
N PRO A 934 21.98 -15.48 -25.44
CA PRO A 934 21.49 -15.73 -24.08
C PRO A 934 20.29 -14.88 -23.64
N ASP A 935 19.19 -14.93 -24.40
CA ASP A 935 17.96 -14.23 -24.04
C ASP A 935 16.85 -15.25 -23.73
N THR A 936 16.34 -15.25 -22.51
CA THR A 936 15.21 -16.10 -22.08
C THR A 936 13.93 -15.30 -21.83
N GLY A 937 13.91 -14.04 -22.27
CA GLY A 937 12.78 -13.14 -22.08
C GLY A 937 11.54 -13.53 -22.90
N ALA A 938 10.65 -12.55 -23.07
CA ALA A 938 9.35 -12.76 -23.72
C ALA A 938 9.46 -13.34 -25.15
N GLU A 939 10.51 -12.99 -25.92
CA GLU A 939 10.73 -13.49 -27.29
C GLU A 939 10.93 -15.02 -27.32
N ALA A 940 11.79 -15.57 -26.44
CA ALA A 940 12.05 -17.01 -26.37
C ALA A 940 10.81 -17.78 -25.91
N ILE A 941 10.15 -17.29 -24.85
CA ILE A 941 8.95 -17.92 -24.30
C ILE A 941 7.79 -17.91 -25.31
N ALA A 942 7.63 -16.83 -26.07
CA ALA A 942 6.62 -16.73 -27.12
C ALA A 942 6.87 -17.75 -28.25
N ALA A 943 8.12 -17.85 -28.73
CA ALA A 943 8.48 -18.80 -29.78
C ALA A 943 8.25 -20.26 -29.33
N GLN A 944 8.66 -20.62 -28.11
CA GLN A 944 8.40 -21.95 -27.55
C GLN A 944 6.89 -22.22 -27.38
N THR A 945 6.12 -21.21 -26.98
CA THR A 945 4.66 -21.34 -26.86
C THR A 945 4.00 -21.55 -28.22
N GLU A 946 4.43 -20.82 -29.25
CA GLU A 946 3.97 -21.01 -30.62
C GLU A 946 4.30 -22.42 -31.13
N ALA A 947 5.52 -22.93 -30.86
CA ALA A 947 5.89 -24.30 -31.21
C ALA A 947 5.00 -25.35 -30.53
N ILE A 948 4.66 -25.17 -29.25
CA ILE A 948 3.72 -26.03 -28.50
C ILE A 948 2.33 -25.97 -29.11
N GLU A 949 1.80 -24.78 -29.40
CA GLU A 949 0.47 -24.61 -30.00
C GLU A 949 0.36 -25.27 -31.37
N LEU A 950 1.39 -25.11 -32.21
CA LEU A 950 1.48 -25.79 -33.49
C LEU A 950 1.57 -27.31 -33.32
N LEU A 951 2.38 -27.82 -32.40
CA LEU A 951 2.43 -29.27 -32.12
C LEU A 951 1.09 -29.83 -31.63
N LEU A 952 0.36 -29.08 -30.79
CA LEU A 952 -1.00 -29.44 -30.36
C LEU A 952 -1.99 -29.40 -31.54
N GLN A 953 -1.87 -28.43 -32.45
CA GLN A 953 -2.67 -28.38 -33.67
C GLN A 953 -2.39 -29.58 -34.59
N SER A 954 -1.12 -30.01 -34.69
CA SER A 954 -0.74 -31.23 -35.40
C SER A 954 -1.49 -32.44 -34.84
N LYS A 955 -1.51 -32.55 -33.50
CA LYS A 955 -2.18 -33.64 -32.80
C LYS A 955 -3.69 -33.66 -33.05
N ARG A 956 -4.37 -32.50 -32.95
CA ARG A 956 -5.83 -32.41 -33.20
C ARG A 956 -6.22 -32.74 -34.64
N ASN A 957 -5.37 -32.38 -35.61
CA ASN A 957 -5.60 -32.74 -37.01
C ASN A 957 -5.43 -34.24 -37.27
N GLN A 958 -4.65 -34.94 -36.44
CA GLN A 958 -4.47 -36.41 -36.51
C GLN A 958 -5.65 -37.17 -35.89
N SER A 959 -6.26 -36.64 -34.81
CA SER A 959 -7.43 -37.27 -34.16
C SER A 959 -8.75 -37.02 -34.91
N GLY A 960 -8.77 -36.06 -35.85
CA GLY A 960 -9.99 -35.59 -36.51
C GLY A 960 -9.97 -35.63 -38.04
N SER A 961 -10.12 -36.82 -38.62
CA SER A 961 -10.63 -36.97 -40.01
C SER A 961 -12.04 -37.56 -40.00
N GLY A 962 -12.99 -36.85 -39.39
CA GLY A 962 -14.43 -37.16 -39.50
C GLY A 962 -15.29 -36.17 -38.73
N GLY A 963 -16.16 -35.42 -39.43
CA GLY A 963 -17.29 -34.73 -38.78
C GLY A 963 -17.39 -33.22 -39.02
N GLY A 964 -17.69 -32.82 -40.26
CA GLY A 964 -18.26 -31.50 -40.57
C GLY A 964 -19.45 -31.68 -41.49
N GLY A 965 -20.62 -31.99 -40.94
CA GLY A 965 -21.85 -32.19 -41.72
C GLY A 965 -23.06 -32.46 -40.83
N SER A 966 -23.91 -31.45 -40.69
CA SER A 966 -25.24 -31.56 -40.10
C SER A 966 -26.10 -32.57 -40.86
N GLY A 967 -26.60 -33.61 -40.18
CA GLY A 967 -27.56 -34.56 -40.75
C GLY A 967 -28.08 -35.52 -39.70
N SER A 968 -29.32 -35.31 -39.29
CA SER A 968 -30.12 -36.23 -38.46
C SER A 968 -30.19 -37.62 -39.10
N GLY A 969 -29.93 -38.67 -38.31
CA GLY A 969 -30.10 -40.07 -38.72
C GLY A 969 -29.55 -41.06 -37.70
N ASN A 970 -30.47 -41.69 -36.98
CA ASN A 970 -30.22 -42.82 -36.09
C ASN A 970 -29.78 -44.06 -36.88
N SER A 971 -28.59 -44.60 -36.62
CA SER A 971 -28.29 -46.04 -36.78
C SER A 971 -26.96 -46.39 -36.11
N GLY A 972 -26.99 -47.37 -35.22
CA GLY A 972 -25.82 -47.98 -34.60
C GLY A 972 -24.91 -48.64 -35.64
N ALA A 973 -23.66 -48.22 -35.63
CA ALA A 973 -22.49 -48.94 -36.13
C ALA A 973 -21.28 -48.18 -35.60
N SER A 974 -20.53 -48.81 -34.70
CA SER A 974 -19.24 -48.32 -34.23
C SER A 974 -18.30 -48.15 -35.43
N SER A 975 -18.12 -46.91 -35.89
CA SER A 975 -17.08 -46.61 -36.86
C SER A 975 -15.74 -46.69 -36.14
N SER A 976 -14.97 -47.75 -36.41
CA SER A 976 -13.55 -47.77 -36.08
C SER A 976 -12.87 -46.66 -36.89
N GLY A 977 -12.70 -45.49 -36.28
CA GLY A 977 -11.90 -44.42 -36.83
C GLY A 977 -10.45 -44.92 -36.90
N GLY A 978 -9.93 -45.14 -38.10
CA GLY A 978 -8.57 -45.65 -38.34
C GLY A 978 -7.44 -44.66 -38.01
N GLY A 979 -7.60 -43.81 -36.99
CA GLY A 979 -6.55 -42.97 -36.42
C GLY A 979 -5.73 -43.73 -35.37
N SER A 980 -4.49 -43.29 -35.11
CA SER A 980 -3.71 -43.82 -33.98
C SER A 980 -4.41 -43.45 -32.67
N HIS A 981 -4.77 -44.46 -31.87
CA HIS A 981 -5.38 -44.32 -30.55
C HIS A 981 -4.48 -43.57 -29.57
N LEU A 982 -3.15 -43.62 -29.77
CA LEU A 982 -2.19 -42.87 -28.97
C LEU A 982 -2.39 -41.35 -29.09
N SER A 983 -2.90 -40.86 -30.23
CA SER A 983 -3.19 -39.43 -30.42
C SER A 983 -4.34 -38.91 -29.56
N ASP A 984 -5.22 -39.79 -29.05
CA ASP A 984 -6.31 -39.41 -28.13
C ASP A 984 -5.83 -39.27 -26.67
N ILE A 985 -4.59 -39.68 -26.37
CA ILE A 985 -3.99 -39.66 -25.04
C ILE A 985 -3.05 -38.46 -24.90
N GLY A 986 -3.10 -37.73 -23.79
CA GLY A 986 -2.21 -36.59 -23.51
C GLY A 986 -2.93 -35.38 -22.88
N PRO A 987 -2.18 -34.29 -22.63
CA PRO A 987 -2.49 -33.28 -21.61
C PRO A 987 -3.78 -32.47 -21.82
N ASP A 988 -4.42 -32.56 -22.98
CA ASP A 988 -5.70 -31.90 -23.29
C ASP A 988 -6.93 -32.64 -22.71
N GLY A 989 -6.75 -33.87 -22.19
CA GLY A 989 -7.84 -34.76 -21.78
C GLY A 989 -8.68 -34.32 -20.57
N GLU A 990 -8.29 -33.25 -19.86
CA GLU A 990 -9.01 -32.72 -18.68
C GLU A 990 -9.59 -31.31 -18.86
N ALA A 991 -9.49 -30.71 -20.05
CA ALA A 991 -10.09 -29.39 -20.28
C ALA A 991 -11.57 -29.50 -20.70
N GLY A 992 -12.47 -29.62 -19.70
CA GLY A 992 -13.77 -28.96 -19.81
C GLY A 992 -13.54 -27.44 -20.04
N PRO A 993 -14.52 -26.67 -20.54
CA PRO A 993 -14.30 -25.27 -20.89
C PRO A 993 -13.97 -24.45 -19.64
N VAL A 994 -12.69 -24.30 -19.35
CA VAL A 994 -12.15 -23.29 -18.44
C VAL A 994 -12.13 -22.00 -19.25
N GLY A 995 -12.97 -21.05 -18.85
CA GLY A 995 -12.95 -19.71 -19.40
C GLY A 995 -11.54 -19.15 -19.34
N THR A 996 -11.07 -18.65 -20.47
CA THR A 996 -9.88 -17.80 -20.56
C THR A 996 -10.02 -16.64 -19.59
N GLU A 997 -9.38 -16.71 -18.43
CA GLU A 997 -9.08 -15.55 -17.60
C GLU A 997 -7.98 -14.74 -18.29
N THR A 998 -8.41 -13.85 -19.19
CA THR A 998 -7.62 -12.67 -19.52
C THR A 998 -7.45 -11.84 -18.25
N GLY A 999 -6.21 -11.69 -17.80
CA GLY A 999 -5.86 -10.78 -16.73
C GLY A 999 -6.29 -9.35 -17.07
N SER A 1000 -7.27 -8.85 -16.32
CA SER A 1000 -7.54 -7.43 -16.18
C SER A 1000 -7.54 -7.06 -14.70
N ASN A 1001 -6.59 -6.23 -14.31
CA ASN A 1001 -6.57 -5.53 -13.03
C ASN A 1001 -7.89 -4.77 -12.81
N ALA A 1002 -8.64 -5.12 -11.76
CA ALA A 1002 -9.55 -4.20 -11.08
C ALA A 1002 -9.83 -4.70 -9.65
N ALA A 1003 -9.68 -3.78 -8.70
CA ALA A 1003 -9.87 -4.00 -7.28
C ALA A 1003 -11.35 -4.12 -6.87
N THR A 1004 -11.54 -4.76 -5.71
CA THR A 1004 -12.66 -4.62 -4.75
C THR A 1004 -13.95 -5.40 -5.06
N THR A 1005 -14.20 -6.50 -4.33
CA THR A 1005 -15.17 -6.55 -3.21
C THR A 1005 -15.31 -7.99 -2.66
N THR A 1006 -15.07 -8.10 -1.36
CA THR A 1006 -15.63 -9.04 -0.38
C THR A 1006 -16.54 -10.19 -0.84
N GLY A 1007 -16.09 -11.42 -0.56
CA GLY A 1007 -16.87 -12.38 0.23
C GLY A 1007 -17.68 -13.45 -0.50
N LYS A 1008 -17.09 -14.66 -0.56
CA LYS A 1008 -17.66 -16.03 -0.54
C LYS A 1008 -17.16 -16.90 -1.70
N ALA A 1009 -15.91 -17.33 -1.62
CA ALA A 1009 -15.44 -18.54 -2.28
C ALA A 1009 -14.80 -19.42 -1.19
N GLY A 1010 -15.63 -20.22 -0.53
CA GLY A 1010 -15.21 -21.18 0.48
C GLY A 1010 -15.22 -22.59 -0.12
N ARG A 1011 -14.14 -23.34 0.13
CA ARG A 1011 -13.97 -24.77 -0.13
C ARG A 1011 -15.28 -25.55 0.01
N GLU A 1012 -15.58 -26.40 -0.98
CA GLU A 1012 -16.66 -27.39 -0.89
C GLU A 1012 -16.38 -28.35 0.28
N LEU A 1013 -17.25 -28.30 1.30
CA LEU A 1013 -17.21 -29.21 2.43
C LEU A 1013 -17.97 -30.51 2.07
N PRO A 1014 -17.54 -31.68 2.57
CA PRO A 1014 -18.26 -32.95 2.40
C PRO A 1014 -19.73 -32.85 2.84
N GLU A 1015 -20.64 -33.56 2.15
CA GLU A 1015 -22.10 -33.46 2.35
C GLU A 1015 -22.55 -33.65 3.80
N GLU A 1016 -21.80 -34.42 4.58
CA GLU A 1016 -22.05 -34.72 5.99
C GLU A 1016 -22.02 -33.44 6.85
N PHE A 1017 -21.06 -32.54 6.55
CA PHE A 1017 -20.92 -31.26 7.24
C PHE A 1017 -21.98 -30.24 6.80
N ARG A 1018 -22.43 -30.29 5.53
CA ARG A 1018 -23.56 -29.47 5.06
C ARG A 1018 -24.86 -29.86 5.76
N ARG A 1019 -25.17 -31.16 5.84
CA ARG A 1019 -26.34 -31.64 6.58
C ARG A 1019 -26.27 -31.30 8.06
N GLY A 1020 -25.09 -31.37 8.67
CA GLY A 1020 -24.88 -30.96 10.06
C GLY A 1020 -25.15 -29.46 10.28
N LEU A 1021 -24.67 -28.60 9.38
CA LEU A 1021 -24.89 -27.15 9.45
C LEU A 1021 -26.33 -26.75 9.12
N ASP A 1022 -26.96 -27.35 8.12
CA ASP A 1022 -28.36 -27.11 7.78
C ASP A 1022 -29.29 -27.53 8.93
N HIS A 1023 -28.97 -28.62 9.64
CA HIS A 1023 -29.72 -29.03 10.82
C HIS A 1023 -29.48 -28.10 12.01
N TYR A 1024 -28.26 -27.59 12.18
CA TYR A 1024 -27.92 -26.61 13.22
C TYR A 1024 -28.62 -25.26 13.00
N PHE A 1025 -28.64 -24.74 11.77
CA PHE A 1025 -29.32 -23.48 11.45
C PHE A 1025 -30.84 -23.59 11.50
N ASN A 1026 -31.42 -24.71 11.06
CA ASN A 1026 -32.86 -24.95 11.21
C ASN A 1026 -33.30 -25.04 12.68
N GLN A 1027 -32.45 -25.53 13.59
CA GLN A 1027 -32.73 -25.52 15.04
C GLN A 1027 -32.56 -24.13 15.68
N LEU A 1028 -31.75 -23.26 15.07
CA LEU A 1028 -31.51 -21.90 15.55
C LEU A 1028 -32.58 -20.91 15.08
N GLU A 1029 -33.21 -21.18 13.93
CA GLU A 1029 -34.38 -20.44 13.44
C GLU A 1029 -35.71 -20.93 14.05
N SER A 1030 -35.73 -22.11 14.68
CA SER A 1030 -36.92 -22.67 15.35
C SER A 1030 -37.01 -22.37 16.85
N ASN A 1031 -36.23 -21.42 17.38
CA ASN A 1031 -36.28 -20.97 18.79
C ASN A 1031 -36.60 -19.48 18.91
#